data_AF-A0A9P3CXA4-F1
#
_entry.id   AF-A0A9P3CXA4-F1
#
_cell.length_a   1.000
_cell.length_b   1.000
_cell.length_c   1.000
_cell.angle_alpha   90.00
_cell.angle_beta   90.00
_cell.angle_gamma   90.00
#
_symmetry.space_group_name_H-M   'P 1'
#
loop_
_entity.id
_entity.type
_entity.pdbx_description
1 polymer ?
#
loop_
_entity_poly.entity_id
_entity_poly.type
_entity_poly.pdbx_seq_one_letter_code
_entity_poly.pdbx_strand_id
1 'polypeptide(L)'
;MNKVYKVIWNASIGAWVATSEIAKSKTKTKSKTLNVSAAVLSGVICFAPNAFAGTNTEGGIGQGTSISGTTSCREGSANTANQKDIAIGCGAQTQDRTGSNIANRNNPYNNSTGAYAGAMKQGGAISVGTGAVVEKGLGTAIGSYATTQGISGVAIGTGALSSGNTALAVGRQSAATADFSQAIGNVAAATGKGSLAIGHSATAEGYRSIAIGSPDIENADPVAGQVGAAYQPKMATKATGKDSIAFGGGAVATEENALAIGAFSESKGKKSVAIGTGAKAQKDNAVVIGDQAEASFEGGVAIGKGARSEAENSIALGKDSKASQATGESYLTKQSAPTGVLSIGDIGTERRIQNVADGAADSDAATVRQLKAARTHYVSINDNGQQGGNFENDGATGRNAIAVGVNASAAGREAMAIGGSAQAIGSGAIAMGSSSQTVGRGDVAIGRNASTQGAEGVNSNQSVAIGDQTKAIGDQSVAIGADVIAKGNSSVAIGGDDVDKIARDTELSNTYTEITGGTLQAGKYPTTEANHGSTAVGVQAVGTGAFSSAFGMTSKATGDASSAFGVMSNASGKGAAAFGAVAQATGDGASAMGINSLASGTNSTAIGSGNKPGEGAKATGNSSAAIGSGAQATGDNSAAIGKGAEATNENAAAVGGGAKATGKNAAAIGGGAIADQENAVAVGQGAQSLVEGGVALGARSKVEAKNSVALGQDAVATEATGTSFLTNRDASQSNGVISVGSAGKERRITNVEDGSADSDAVTVRQLKNVDSRVNQNTSNIGKNTQNITNLNQKLDDTKTNLGNQITDTNKNLNDAKKDLGIQITDTNTKLNTTKDQLTTQINDTKTELNNTIGNTKTELNTKIDNTKTELENKGLNFAGNSGADVHRKLGDKLNIVGGAAASTPAAKTSGENII
;
A
#
# COMPACT_ATOMS: atom_id res chain seq x y z
N MET A 1 56.75 8.83 83.72
CA MET A 1 57.35 8.37 82.45
C MET A 1 56.37 8.74 81.34
N ASN A 2 56.69 9.72 80.51
CA ASN A 2 55.76 10.21 79.50
C ASN A 2 56.03 9.51 78.16
N LYS A 3 55.04 8.77 77.65
CA LYS A 3 55.06 8.24 76.27
C LYS A 3 54.73 9.39 75.32
N VAL A 4 55.55 9.58 74.29
CA VAL A 4 55.25 10.50 73.18
C VAL A 4 54.94 9.64 71.95
N TYR A 5 53.84 9.94 71.28
CA TYR A 5 53.43 9.27 70.05
C TYR A 5 53.74 10.18 68.87
N LYS A 6 54.41 9.62 67.85
CA LYS A 6 54.64 10.31 66.57
C LYS A 6 53.92 9.55 65.48
N VAL A 7 53.31 10.30 64.58
CA VAL A 7 52.53 9.76 63.46
C VAL A 7 53.46 9.71 62.24
N ILE A 8 53.67 8.50 61.70
CA ILE A 8 54.52 8.27 60.52
C ILE A 8 53.73 7.57 59.42
N TRP A 9 54.00 7.95 58.18
CA TRP A 9 53.35 7.40 57.01
C TRP A 9 53.94 6.02 56.67
N ASN A 10 53.11 4.98 56.64
CA ASN A 10 53.53 3.63 56.23
C ASN A 10 53.12 3.37 54.78
N ALA A 11 54.11 3.34 53.89
CA ALA A 11 53.91 3.18 52.46
C ALA A 11 53.37 1.80 52.04
N SER A 12 53.49 0.76 52.87
CA SER A 12 53.01 -0.59 52.52
C SER A 12 51.52 -0.80 52.78
N ILE A 13 50.89 0.04 53.61
CA ILE A 13 49.46 -0.03 53.96
C ILE A 13 48.70 1.28 53.68
N GLY A 14 49.37 2.29 53.13
CA GLY A 14 48.76 3.56 52.73
C GLY A 14 48.11 4.34 53.87
N ALA A 15 48.63 4.23 55.10
CA ALA A 15 48.04 4.84 56.28
C ALA A 15 49.09 5.44 57.23
N TRP A 16 48.65 6.46 57.97
CA TRP A 16 49.41 7.05 59.07
C TRP A 16 49.30 6.17 60.32
N VAL A 17 50.44 5.71 60.85
CA VAL A 17 50.50 4.78 61.98
C VAL A 17 51.19 5.46 63.18
N ALA A 18 50.64 5.29 64.38
CA ALA A 18 51.22 5.81 65.60
C ALA A 18 52.21 4.79 66.19
N THR A 19 53.50 5.13 66.24
CA THR A 19 54.53 4.29 66.87
C THR A 19 54.98 4.92 68.18
N SER A 20 55.06 4.12 69.26
CA SER A 20 55.60 4.59 70.54
C SER A 20 57.11 4.38 70.60
N GLU A 21 57.88 5.44 70.90
CA GLU A 21 59.32 5.34 71.18
C GLU A 21 59.59 5.69 72.66
N ILE A 22 60.52 4.98 73.31
CA ILE A 22 60.97 5.28 74.67
C ILE A 22 62.10 6.31 74.59
N ALA A 23 61.77 7.60 74.75
CA ALA A 23 62.77 8.66 74.76
C ALA A 23 63.48 8.79 76.13
N LYS A 24 64.81 8.67 76.13
CA LYS A 24 65.70 9.00 77.26
C LYS A 24 66.07 10.49 77.17
N SER A 25 65.66 11.31 78.13
CA SER A 25 66.01 12.73 78.17
C SER A 25 67.28 12.97 79.02
N LYS A 26 68.36 13.43 78.39
CA LYS A 26 69.56 14.02 79.01
C LYS A 26 69.65 15.51 78.63
N THR A 27 69.60 16.36 79.66
CA THR A 27 70.33 17.62 79.93
C THR A 27 70.81 18.56 78.81
N LYS A 28 70.56 19.87 79.01
CA LYS A 28 71.48 21.01 78.82
C LYS A 28 71.14 22.14 79.83
N THR A 29 71.99 22.54 80.80
CA THR A 29 73.22 23.38 80.85
C THR A 29 73.05 24.91 80.83
N LYS A 30 73.21 25.48 82.04
CA LYS A 30 74.00 26.66 82.52
C LYS A 30 73.95 28.04 81.84
N SER A 31 73.63 29.06 82.67
CA SER A 31 74.45 30.26 83.05
C SER A 31 73.57 31.15 83.97
N LYS A 32 73.95 31.80 85.09
CA LYS A 32 75.22 32.12 85.76
C LYS A 32 74.92 32.33 87.28
N THR A 33 75.90 31.97 88.10
CA THR A 33 75.96 32.01 89.57
C THR A 33 76.27 33.40 90.15
N LEU A 34 75.75 33.69 91.36
CA LEU A 34 76.38 34.57 92.33
C LEU A 34 76.63 33.75 93.62
N ASN A 35 77.90 33.58 93.99
CA ASN A 35 78.38 32.94 95.21
C ASN A 35 78.90 34.01 96.16
N VAL A 36 78.55 33.93 97.45
CA VAL A 36 79.47 34.16 98.59
C VAL A 36 78.98 33.24 99.73
N SER A 37 79.48 32.01 99.81
CA SER A 37 80.63 31.55 100.62
C SER A 37 80.31 31.35 102.12
N ALA A 38 80.32 30.07 102.49
CA ALA A 38 80.27 29.59 103.86
C ALA A 38 81.54 29.90 104.65
N ALA A 39 81.41 30.00 105.97
CA ALA A 39 82.49 29.72 106.91
C ALA A 39 81.94 28.83 108.04
N VAL A 40 82.44 27.60 108.05
CA VAL A 40 82.40 26.68 109.18
C VAL A 40 83.40 27.18 110.21
N LEU A 41 83.02 27.26 111.50
CA LEU A 41 83.99 27.18 112.59
C LEU A 41 83.44 26.34 113.74
N SER A 42 84.19 25.29 114.04
CA SER A 42 84.01 24.31 115.10
C SER A 42 84.02 24.95 116.49
N GLY A 43 83.17 24.48 117.39
CA GLY A 43 83.20 24.84 118.81
C GLY A 43 82.37 23.89 119.67
N VAL A 44 83.04 22.93 120.30
CA VAL A 44 82.53 22.11 121.41
C VAL A 44 82.25 23.04 122.59
N ILE A 45 81.03 23.07 123.16
CA ILE A 45 80.80 23.59 124.52
C ILE A 45 79.73 22.75 125.25
N CYS A 46 80.13 22.28 126.43
CA CYS A 46 79.41 21.50 127.41
C CYS A 46 78.18 22.20 128.01
N PHE A 47 77.34 21.39 128.67
CA PHE A 47 76.26 21.74 129.60
C PHE A 47 76.48 23.01 130.44
N ALA A 48 75.44 23.85 130.50
CA ALA A 48 74.98 24.48 131.74
C ALA A 48 73.45 24.76 131.64
N PRO A 49 72.63 24.36 132.63
CA PRO A 49 71.23 24.78 132.70
C PRO A 49 71.18 26.21 133.23
N ASN A 50 70.56 27.13 132.49
CA ASN A 50 69.84 28.32 132.98
C ASN A 50 69.48 29.26 131.82
N ALA A 51 68.33 29.93 131.98
CA ALA A 51 67.78 31.05 131.20
C ALA A 51 66.83 30.73 130.02
N PHE A 52 65.59 30.43 130.39
CA PHE A 52 64.40 31.09 129.81
C PHE A 52 64.63 32.61 129.72
N ALA A 53 64.30 33.24 128.58
CA ALA A 53 63.56 34.51 128.47
C ALA A 53 63.72 35.16 127.08
N GLY A 54 62.72 34.96 126.21
CA GLY A 54 62.24 35.97 125.28
C GLY A 54 60.75 36.16 125.58
N THR A 55 60.41 36.88 126.66
CA THR A 55 59.94 38.28 126.63
C THR A 55 58.82 38.50 125.61
N ASN A 56 57.60 38.15 126.02
CA ASN A 56 56.29 38.70 125.59
C ASN A 56 55.13 37.67 125.51
N THR A 57 55.23 36.52 126.17
CA THR A 57 54.11 35.57 126.32
C THR A 57 53.61 35.56 127.76
N GLU A 58 52.32 35.83 127.95
CA GLU A 58 51.60 35.57 129.20
C GLU A 58 50.83 34.26 129.07
N GLY A 59 50.69 33.53 130.18
CA GLY A 59 49.78 32.40 130.25
C GLY A 59 48.36 32.91 130.03
N GLY A 60 47.72 32.47 128.95
CA GLY A 60 46.31 32.81 128.73
C GLY A 60 45.42 32.22 129.81
N ILE A 61 44.15 32.61 129.81
CA ILE A 61 43.16 32.14 130.78
C ILE A 61 42.53 30.83 130.31
N GLY A 62 42.04 29.98 131.22
CA GLY A 62 41.35 28.74 130.84
C GLY A 62 41.90 27.48 131.52
N GLN A 63 41.37 26.33 131.10
CA GLN A 63 41.69 25.02 131.70
C GLN A 63 42.85 24.29 131.00
N GLY A 64 43.15 24.64 129.74
CA GLY A 64 44.15 23.98 128.88
C GLY A 64 45.38 24.85 128.60
N THR A 65 46.03 24.63 127.44
CA THR A 65 47.23 25.39 127.04
C THR A 65 46.82 26.69 126.34
N SER A 66 46.83 27.80 127.07
CA SER A 66 46.53 29.13 126.54
C SER A 66 47.81 29.99 126.48
N ILE A 67 48.14 30.59 125.32
CA ILE A 67 49.32 31.46 125.13
C ILE A 67 48.92 32.74 124.39
N SER A 68 49.16 33.93 124.96
CA SER A 68 48.89 35.23 124.30
C SER A 68 49.99 36.28 124.55
N GLY A 69 50.00 37.35 123.75
CA GLY A 69 50.98 38.44 123.86
C GLY A 69 50.72 39.39 125.05
N THR A 70 51.77 39.94 125.66
CA THR A 70 51.72 40.68 126.94
C THR A 70 51.27 42.15 126.88
N THR A 71 51.19 42.83 125.72
CA THR A 71 50.98 44.30 125.73
C THR A 71 50.26 44.93 124.52
N SER A 72 49.79 44.16 123.53
CA SER A 72 49.19 44.73 122.29
C SER A 72 48.01 43.95 121.71
N CYS A 73 47.34 43.11 122.51
CA CYS A 73 46.19 42.32 122.07
C CYS A 73 44.89 43.14 122.16
N ARG A 74 44.31 43.54 121.02
CA ARG A 74 43.03 44.29 120.97
C ARG A 74 41.81 43.37 121.13
N GLU A 75 41.97 42.11 120.77
CA GLU A 75 40.94 41.06 120.72
C GLU A 75 40.79 40.28 122.06
N GLY A 76 41.60 40.61 123.08
CA GLY A 76 41.63 39.93 124.39
C GLY A 76 42.75 38.89 124.51
N SER A 77 42.82 38.19 125.65
CA SER A 77 43.79 37.11 125.90
C SER A 77 43.31 35.77 125.34
N ALA A 78 44.23 34.83 125.11
CA ALA A 78 43.87 33.47 124.70
C ALA A 78 43.05 32.77 125.80
N ASN A 79 41.98 32.06 125.43
CA ASN A 79 41.07 31.39 126.34
C ASN A 79 40.79 29.93 125.94
N THR A 80 40.99 28.99 126.87
CA THR A 80 40.62 27.57 126.67
C THR A 80 39.47 27.14 127.58
N ALA A 81 38.46 26.48 127.01
CA ALA A 81 37.32 25.93 127.75
C ALA A 81 37.63 24.62 128.50
N ASN A 82 38.53 23.78 127.99
CA ASN A 82 38.83 22.45 128.54
C ASN A 82 40.34 22.17 128.68
N GLN A 83 40.71 21.17 129.49
CA GLN A 83 42.11 20.86 129.86
C GLN A 83 42.99 20.43 128.69
N LYS A 84 42.38 19.89 127.64
CA LYS A 84 43.09 19.36 126.47
C LYS A 84 43.14 20.35 125.31
N ASP A 85 42.49 21.50 125.47
CA ASP A 85 42.42 22.50 124.42
C ASP A 85 43.74 23.28 124.34
N ILE A 86 44.03 23.78 123.15
CA ILE A 86 45.17 24.64 122.86
C ILE A 86 44.62 25.94 122.27
N ALA A 87 44.89 27.09 122.91
CA ALA A 87 44.60 28.42 122.39
C ALA A 87 45.88 29.24 122.31
N ILE A 88 46.32 29.67 121.13
CA ILE A 88 47.59 30.40 120.94
C ILE A 88 47.35 31.64 120.06
N GLY A 89 47.57 32.84 120.59
CA GLY A 89 47.37 34.12 119.91
C GLY A 89 46.41 35.05 120.64
N CYS A 90 46.45 36.36 120.32
CA CYS A 90 45.56 37.35 120.92
C CYS A 90 44.08 37.03 120.62
N GLY A 91 43.23 36.87 121.63
CA GLY A 91 41.80 36.59 121.47
C GLY A 91 41.49 35.22 120.86
N ALA A 92 42.46 34.30 120.82
CA ALA A 92 42.22 32.91 120.42
C ALA A 92 41.36 32.21 121.48
N GLN A 93 40.26 31.56 121.08
CA GLN A 93 39.31 30.97 122.03
C GLN A 93 38.92 29.54 121.66
N THR A 94 38.75 28.69 122.67
CA THR A 94 37.89 27.50 122.61
C THR A 94 36.75 27.67 123.61
N GLN A 95 35.50 27.34 123.24
CA GLN A 95 34.32 27.67 124.04
C GLN A 95 33.52 26.44 124.51
N ASP A 96 33.69 25.27 123.87
CA ASP A 96 32.90 24.08 124.21
C ASP A 96 33.39 23.42 125.51
N ARG A 97 32.52 23.37 126.51
CA ARG A 97 32.75 22.65 127.77
C ARG A 97 32.16 21.24 127.76
N THR A 98 31.50 20.85 126.67
CA THR A 98 30.85 19.54 126.53
C THR A 98 31.77 18.55 125.81
N GLY A 99 31.81 17.31 126.27
CA GLY A 99 32.56 16.25 125.60
C GLY A 99 31.83 15.76 124.36
N SER A 100 32.55 15.51 123.26
CA SER A 100 31.98 14.99 122.03
C SER A 100 32.56 13.63 121.63
N ASN A 101 31.71 12.68 121.20
CA ASN A 101 32.09 11.31 120.88
C ASN A 101 32.28 11.07 119.37
N ILE A 102 32.97 11.97 118.66
CA ILE A 102 33.16 11.86 117.19
C ILE A 102 34.36 10.98 116.80
N ALA A 103 35.30 10.71 117.71
CA ALA A 103 36.57 10.07 117.38
C ALA A 103 36.45 8.65 116.77
N ASN A 104 35.37 7.91 117.06
CA ASN A 104 35.10 6.62 116.44
C ASN A 104 33.78 6.66 115.65
N ARG A 105 33.90 6.61 114.31
CA ARG A 105 32.77 6.55 113.37
C ARG A 105 32.56 5.15 112.78
N ASN A 106 33.18 4.12 113.36
CA ASN A 106 33.19 2.76 112.84
C ASN A 106 33.59 2.69 111.35
N ASN A 107 34.56 3.52 110.94
CA ASN A 107 35.09 3.46 109.57
C ASN A 107 35.89 2.16 109.40
N PRO A 108 35.45 1.19 108.56
CA PRO A 108 36.13 -0.09 108.40
C PRO A 108 37.53 0.05 107.80
N TYR A 109 37.85 1.18 107.15
CA TYR A 109 39.17 1.48 106.58
C TYR A 109 40.12 2.18 107.55
N ASN A 110 39.66 2.59 108.73
CA ASN A 110 40.50 3.16 109.78
C ASN A 110 40.40 2.29 111.04
N ASN A 111 41.30 1.31 111.14
CA ASN A 111 41.38 0.38 112.27
C ASN A 111 42.22 0.92 113.44
N SER A 112 42.31 2.24 113.62
CA SER A 112 42.85 2.88 114.84
C SER A 112 41.95 2.65 116.06
N THR A 113 41.44 1.42 116.22
CA THR A 113 40.46 0.98 117.22
C THR A 113 41.06 0.85 118.62
N GLY A 114 42.40 0.89 118.75
CA GLY A 114 43.07 0.80 120.05
C GLY A 114 42.83 1.97 121.00
N ALA A 115 42.43 3.15 120.50
CA ALA A 115 42.30 4.36 121.33
C ALA A 115 40.85 4.84 121.56
N TYR A 116 39.84 4.30 120.85
CA TYR A 116 38.50 4.92 120.76
C TYR A 116 37.30 3.96 120.87
N ALA A 117 37.45 2.78 121.49
CA ALA A 117 36.34 1.87 121.79
C ALA A 117 35.73 2.15 123.19
N GLY A 118 34.40 2.31 123.28
CA GLY A 118 33.63 2.02 124.50
C GLY A 118 33.31 3.13 125.52
N ALA A 119 33.81 4.36 125.41
CA ALA A 119 33.39 5.47 126.31
C ALA A 119 33.60 6.86 125.66
N MET A 120 32.88 7.90 126.12
CA MET A 120 33.13 9.30 125.73
C MET A 120 34.59 9.68 126.03
N LYS A 121 35.46 9.69 125.01
CA LYS A 121 36.86 10.15 125.15
C LYS A 121 36.95 11.59 124.66
N GLN A 122 37.32 12.50 125.56
CA GLN A 122 37.53 13.92 125.25
C GLN A 122 38.84 14.07 124.44
N GLY A 123 38.74 14.54 123.20
CA GLY A 123 39.87 15.14 122.47
C GLY A 123 39.83 16.66 122.60
N GLY A 124 40.98 17.31 122.48
CA GLY A 124 41.11 18.76 122.61
C GLY A 124 40.72 19.51 121.33
N ALA A 125 40.26 20.74 121.50
CA ALA A 125 40.14 21.72 120.43
C ALA A 125 41.46 22.51 120.27
N ILE A 126 41.77 22.94 119.05
CA ILE A 126 42.97 23.73 118.73
C ILE A 126 42.53 25.05 118.12
N SER A 127 42.91 26.18 118.72
CA SER A 127 42.66 27.53 118.22
C SER A 127 43.99 28.30 118.18
N VAL A 128 44.52 28.60 116.99
CA VAL A 128 45.86 29.19 116.82
C VAL A 128 45.79 30.36 115.85
N GLY A 129 46.05 31.58 116.32
CA GLY A 129 45.99 32.83 115.55
C GLY A 129 45.17 33.91 116.26
N THR A 130 45.40 35.18 115.90
CA THR A 130 44.66 36.31 116.49
C THR A 130 43.16 36.19 116.20
N GLY A 131 42.31 36.13 117.22
CA GLY A 131 40.85 36.06 117.09
C GLY A 131 40.32 34.72 116.56
N ALA A 132 41.13 33.67 116.52
CA ALA A 132 40.68 32.34 116.12
C ALA A 132 39.70 31.76 117.15
N VAL A 133 38.63 31.09 116.73
CA VAL A 133 37.59 30.58 117.64
C VAL A 133 37.20 29.14 117.31
N VAL A 134 37.14 28.29 118.32
CA VAL A 134 36.51 26.96 118.27
C VAL A 134 35.31 26.92 119.21
N GLU A 135 34.09 26.91 118.68
CA GLU A 135 32.86 26.95 119.49
C GLU A 135 32.40 25.57 119.96
N LYS A 136 32.68 24.51 119.18
CA LYS A 136 32.29 23.12 119.47
C LYS A 136 33.50 22.17 119.51
N GLY A 137 33.38 21.08 120.27
CA GLY A 137 34.48 20.18 120.60
C GLY A 137 35.14 19.52 119.39
N LEU A 138 36.43 19.15 119.56
CA LEU A 138 37.31 18.53 118.55
C LEU A 138 37.61 19.42 117.33
N GLY A 139 37.24 20.70 117.36
CA GLY A 139 37.52 21.63 116.27
C GLY A 139 38.99 22.04 116.19
N THR A 140 39.45 22.39 114.99
CA THR A 140 40.78 22.95 114.73
C THR A 140 40.66 24.24 113.93
N ALA A 141 40.88 25.38 114.57
CA ALA A 141 40.97 26.70 113.95
C ALA A 141 42.44 27.16 113.94
N ILE A 142 43.03 27.39 112.76
CA ILE A 142 44.42 27.83 112.62
C ILE A 142 44.50 28.97 111.59
N GLY A 143 44.80 30.18 112.04
CA GLY A 143 44.86 31.42 111.26
C GLY A 143 44.10 32.56 111.95
N SER A 144 44.45 33.81 111.66
CA SER A 144 43.77 34.95 112.29
C SER A 144 42.28 34.97 111.92
N TYR A 145 41.40 35.05 112.91
CA TYR A 145 39.93 35.00 112.78
C TYR A 145 39.39 33.73 112.12
N ALA A 146 40.15 32.63 112.11
CA ALA A 146 39.63 31.33 111.72
C ALA A 146 38.60 30.85 112.76
N THR A 147 37.42 30.41 112.31
CA THR A 147 36.32 30.02 113.20
C THR A 147 35.80 28.63 112.85
N THR A 148 35.70 27.76 113.85
CA THR A 148 34.99 26.48 113.74
C THR A 148 33.78 26.48 114.68
N GLN A 149 32.57 26.29 114.15
CA GLN A 149 31.32 26.28 114.95
C GLN A 149 30.68 24.90 115.05
N GLY A 150 31.01 24.00 114.11
CA GLY A 150 30.53 22.63 114.09
C GLY A 150 31.47 21.69 114.86
N ILE A 151 30.94 20.53 115.27
CA ILE A 151 31.75 19.55 116.00
C ILE A 151 32.79 18.93 115.06
N SER A 152 34.05 18.84 115.47
CA SER A 152 35.16 18.29 114.67
C SER A 152 35.39 19.04 113.34
N GLY A 153 35.01 20.31 113.28
CA GLY A 153 35.29 21.17 112.13
C GLY A 153 36.76 21.58 112.06
N VAL A 154 37.28 21.82 110.86
CA VAL A 154 38.66 22.26 110.64
C VAL A 154 38.63 23.54 109.81
N ALA A 155 39.08 24.66 110.36
CA ALA A 155 39.26 25.93 109.69
C ALA A 155 40.74 26.32 109.67
N ILE A 156 41.37 26.37 108.51
CA ILE A 156 42.81 26.70 108.37
C ILE A 156 42.97 27.84 107.36
N GLY A 157 43.38 29.01 107.82
CA GLY A 157 43.57 30.22 107.03
C GLY A 157 42.89 31.44 107.64
N THR A 158 43.31 32.64 107.25
CA THR A 158 42.78 33.89 107.80
C THR A 158 41.28 34.04 107.48
N GLY A 159 40.43 34.14 108.49
CA GLY A 159 38.98 34.29 108.33
C GLY A 159 38.27 33.04 107.80
N ALA A 160 38.92 31.88 107.77
CA ALA A 160 38.30 30.62 107.37
C ALA A 160 37.15 30.25 108.34
N LEU A 161 36.00 29.81 107.83
CA LEU A 161 34.81 29.47 108.61
C LEU A 161 34.41 28.02 108.34
N SER A 162 34.43 27.18 109.38
CA SER A 162 33.90 25.81 109.35
C SER A 162 32.71 25.69 110.32
N SER A 163 31.49 25.93 109.85
CA SER A 163 30.28 25.91 110.69
C SER A 163 29.58 24.55 110.75
N GLY A 164 29.71 23.73 109.70
CA GLY A 164 29.10 22.40 109.64
C GLY A 164 29.79 21.36 110.52
N ASN A 165 29.07 20.32 110.93
CA ASN A 165 29.68 19.20 111.65
C ASN A 165 30.67 18.48 110.73
N THR A 166 31.89 18.21 111.21
CA THR A 166 33.00 17.60 110.44
C THR A 166 33.33 18.33 109.13
N ALA A 167 33.01 19.62 109.06
CA ALA A 167 33.33 20.43 107.89
C ALA A 167 34.81 20.80 107.83
N LEU A 168 35.32 21.09 106.64
CA LEU A 168 36.72 21.47 106.40
C LEU A 168 36.76 22.75 105.57
N ALA A 169 37.27 23.83 106.13
CA ALA A 169 37.50 25.10 105.45
C ALA A 169 39.01 25.39 105.45
N VAL A 170 39.66 25.44 104.28
CA VAL A 170 41.09 25.70 104.14
C VAL A 170 41.31 26.81 103.12
N GLY A 171 41.93 27.91 103.54
CA GLY A 171 42.19 29.09 102.72
C GLY A 171 41.68 30.38 103.38
N ARG A 172 42.09 31.52 102.84
CA ARG A 172 41.63 32.82 103.36
C ARG A 172 40.13 32.98 103.09
N GLN A 173 39.32 33.23 104.13
CA GLN A 173 37.86 33.38 104.04
C GLN A 173 37.12 32.22 103.36
N SER A 174 37.70 31.02 103.32
CA SER A 174 36.97 29.82 102.90
C SER A 174 35.83 29.51 103.87
N ALA A 175 34.66 29.12 103.39
CA ALA A 175 33.49 28.84 104.21
C ALA A 175 32.92 27.45 103.94
N ALA A 176 33.02 26.54 104.90
CA ALA A 176 32.38 25.22 104.90
C ALA A 176 31.26 25.21 105.96
N THR A 177 30.04 25.57 105.56
CA THR A 177 28.98 25.92 106.53
C THR A 177 27.95 24.81 106.77
N ALA A 178 27.89 23.78 105.93
CA ALA A 178 26.99 22.65 106.11
C ALA A 178 27.70 21.38 106.59
N ASP A 179 26.95 20.44 107.16
CA ASP A 179 27.52 19.16 107.63
C ASP A 179 28.29 18.44 106.53
N PHE A 180 29.47 17.91 106.86
CA PHE A 180 30.36 17.17 105.96
C PHE A 180 30.87 17.96 104.74
N SER A 181 30.67 19.28 104.72
CA SER A 181 31.11 20.14 103.61
C SER A 181 32.61 20.40 103.66
N GLN A 182 33.23 20.56 102.49
CA GLN A 182 34.67 20.79 102.35
C GLN A 182 34.92 21.95 101.39
N ALA A 183 35.44 23.06 101.88
CA ALA A 183 35.84 24.24 101.12
C ALA A 183 37.37 24.39 101.18
N ILE A 184 38.07 24.27 100.05
CA ILE A 184 39.53 24.31 99.96
C ILE A 184 39.95 25.31 98.89
N GLY A 185 40.35 26.50 99.30
CA GLY A 185 40.74 27.61 98.43
C GLY A 185 40.37 28.97 99.04
N ASN A 186 41.00 30.04 98.55
CA ASN A 186 40.68 31.37 99.04
C ASN A 186 39.25 31.74 98.66
N VAL A 187 38.42 32.11 99.64
CA VAL A 187 37.03 32.50 99.47
C VAL A 187 36.15 31.41 98.83
N ALA A 188 36.58 30.15 98.91
CA ALA A 188 35.76 29.00 98.50
C ALA A 188 34.56 28.80 99.45
N ALA A 189 33.40 28.41 98.94
CA ALA A 189 32.18 28.24 99.72
C ALA A 189 31.55 26.86 99.48
N ALA A 190 31.55 26.01 100.50
CA ALA A 190 30.83 24.73 100.51
C ALA A 190 29.69 24.82 101.54
N THR A 191 28.49 25.12 101.06
CA THR A 191 27.30 25.39 101.90
C THR A 191 26.23 24.31 101.77
N GLY A 192 26.38 23.36 100.84
CA GLY A 192 25.55 22.17 100.74
C GLY A 192 26.02 21.04 101.66
N LYS A 193 25.12 20.23 102.19
CA LYS A 193 25.50 19.08 103.03
C LYS A 193 26.24 18.03 102.20
N GLY A 194 27.44 17.64 102.64
CA GLY A 194 28.35 16.75 101.92
C GLY A 194 28.96 17.35 100.64
N SER A 195 28.89 18.68 100.47
CA SER A 195 29.42 19.36 99.28
C SER A 195 30.95 19.52 99.33
N LEU A 196 31.56 19.68 98.16
CA LEU A 196 32.99 19.89 97.99
C LEU A 196 33.24 21.09 97.07
N ALA A 197 33.87 22.14 97.58
CA ALA A 197 34.32 23.29 96.82
C ALA A 197 35.85 23.38 96.87
N ILE A 198 36.53 23.31 95.71
CA ILE A 198 38.00 23.42 95.62
C ILE A 198 38.37 24.50 94.59
N GLY A 199 39.16 25.49 95.01
CA GLY A 199 39.63 26.59 94.18
C GLY A 199 39.15 27.96 94.67
N HIS A 200 39.75 29.03 94.15
CA HIS A 200 39.37 30.39 94.54
C HIS A 200 37.91 30.67 94.16
N SER A 201 37.10 31.19 95.09
CA SER A 201 35.66 31.47 94.88
C SER A 201 34.82 30.29 94.32
N ALA A 202 35.31 29.05 94.42
CA ALA A 202 34.51 27.88 94.05
C ALA A 202 33.33 27.74 95.02
N THR A 203 32.14 27.49 94.49
CA THR A 203 30.90 27.53 95.28
C THR A 203 30.06 26.27 95.08
N ALA A 204 29.93 25.45 96.12
CA ALA A 204 29.14 24.23 96.15
C ALA A 204 27.99 24.35 97.17
N GLU A 205 26.76 24.62 96.70
CA GLU A 205 25.59 24.89 97.55
C GLU A 205 24.61 23.71 97.61
N GLY A 206 24.67 22.82 96.61
CA GLY A 206 23.77 21.67 96.50
C GLY A 206 24.14 20.53 97.46
N TYR A 207 23.14 19.71 97.81
CA TYR A 207 23.38 18.48 98.57
C TYR A 207 24.31 17.55 97.78
N ARG A 208 25.45 17.15 98.36
CA ARG A 208 26.53 16.38 97.73
C ARG A 208 27.07 16.97 96.42
N SER A 209 26.96 18.29 96.23
CA SER A 209 27.48 18.93 95.02
C SER A 209 29.00 19.10 95.07
N ILE A 210 29.63 19.14 93.89
CA ILE A 210 31.08 19.26 93.73
C ILE A 210 31.39 20.44 92.80
N ALA A 211 32.10 21.45 93.29
CA ALA A 211 32.62 22.57 92.52
C ALA A 211 34.16 22.58 92.58
N ILE A 212 34.85 22.37 91.46
CA ILE A 212 36.31 22.35 91.41
C ILE A 212 36.80 23.27 90.28
N GLY A 213 37.45 24.38 90.64
CA GLY A 213 37.98 25.36 89.70
C GLY A 213 38.01 26.76 90.28
N SER A 214 38.50 27.73 89.52
CA SER A 214 38.51 29.14 89.91
C SER A 214 37.91 30.01 88.81
N PRO A 215 37.31 31.16 89.14
CA PRO A 215 37.00 32.18 88.14
C PRO A 215 38.29 32.67 87.48
N ASP A 216 38.14 33.44 86.41
CA ASP A 216 39.24 34.19 85.83
C ASP A 216 39.76 35.23 86.83
N ILE A 217 40.89 34.92 87.47
CA ILE A 217 41.48 35.75 88.52
C ILE A 217 42.03 37.06 87.94
N GLU A 218 42.40 37.13 86.65
CA GLU A 218 42.97 38.34 86.05
C GLU A 218 41.97 39.51 86.01
N ASN A 219 40.67 39.21 86.04
CA ASN A 219 39.57 40.18 85.96
C ASN A 219 38.87 40.43 87.31
N ALA A 220 39.48 40.01 88.42
CA ALA A 220 38.91 40.16 89.75
C ALA A 220 38.99 41.60 90.29
N ASP A 221 37.95 42.06 90.98
CA ASP A 221 38.00 43.34 91.70
C ASP A 221 39.12 43.30 92.77
N PRO A 222 40.06 44.26 92.75
CA PRO A 222 41.13 44.31 93.74
C PRO A 222 40.57 44.75 95.10
N VAL A 223 40.96 44.05 96.17
CA VAL A 223 40.71 44.49 97.56
C VAL A 223 42.05 44.75 98.20
N ALA A 224 42.25 45.97 98.72
CA ALA A 224 43.51 46.41 99.33
C ALA A 224 44.76 46.16 98.43
N GLY A 225 44.62 46.38 97.11
CA GLY A 225 45.72 46.23 96.15
C GLY A 225 46.03 44.79 95.71
N GLN A 226 45.28 43.79 96.19
CA GLN A 226 45.44 42.40 95.78
C GLN A 226 44.28 41.97 94.88
N VAL A 227 44.59 41.57 93.65
CA VAL A 227 43.65 40.97 92.69
C VAL A 227 43.27 39.57 93.20
N GLY A 228 41.97 39.21 93.14
CA GLY A 228 41.46 37.91 93.63
C GLY A 228 41.27 37.84 95.15
N ALA A 229 41.22 39.00 95.81
CA ALA A 229 40.98 39.06 97.26
C ALA A 229 39.48 38.99 97.62
N ALA A 230 38.58 39.53 96.80
CA ALA A 230 37.12 39.45 96.99
C ALA A 230 36.54 38.08 96.59
N TYR A 231 35.36 37.76 97.12
CA TYR A 231 34.51 36.70 96.57
C TYR A 231 34.03 37.12 95.18
N GLN A 232 34.21 36.26 94.18
CA GLN A 232 33.85 36.57 92.80
C GLN A 232 32.66 35.71 92.37
N PRO A 233 31.43 36.22 92.46
CA PRO A 233 30.25 35.45 92.03
C PRO A 233 30.15 35.34 90.50
N LYS A 234 30.79 36.25 89.76
CA LYS A 234 30.81 36.24 88.30
C LYS A 234 31.83 35.21 87.82
N MET A 235 31.40 34.33 86.92
CA MET A 235 32.24 33.26 86.35
C MET A 235 32.91 32.37 87.41
N ALA A 236 32.33 32.27 88.61
CA ALA A 236 32.78 31.28 89.60
C ALA A 236 32.38 29.87 89.17
N THR A 237 33.22 28.91 89.55
CA THR A 237 32.85 27.49 89.47
C THR A 237 31.73 27.24 90.47
N LYS A 238 30.54 26.89 89.99
CA LYS A 238 29.32 26.89 90.80
C LYS A 238 28.52 25.60 90.62
N ALA A 239 28.34 24.85 91.71
CA ALA A 239 27.53 23.63 91.76
C ALA A 239 26.41 23.76 92.82
N THR A 240 25.23 24.20 92.41
CA THR A 240 24.09 24.47 93.33
C THR A 240 23.02 23.41 93.30
N GLY A 241 22.96 22.61 92.23
CA GLY A 241 22.01 21.53 92.13
C GLY A 241 22.34 20.39 93.10
N LYS A 242 21.33 19.66 93.55
CA LYS A 242 21.54 18.42 94.28
C LYS A 242 22.30 17.41 93.40
N ASP A 243 23.33 16.78 93.94
CA ASP A 243 24.19 15.83 93.22
C ASP A 243 24.83 16.42 91.94
N SER A 244 24.98 17.76 91.89
CA SER A 244 25.57 18.45 90.73
C SER A 244 27.10 18.49 90.78
N ILE A 245 27.74 18.51 89.62
CA ILE A 245 29.20 18.57 89.49
C ILE A 245 29.57 19.68 88.50
N ALA A 246 30.36 20.64 88.96
CA ALA A 246 30.99 21.68 88.15
C ALA A 246 32.51 21.55 88.26
N PHE A 247 33.18 21.28 87.15
CA PHE A 247 34.63 21.04 87.09
C PHE A 247 35.26 21.88 85.97
N GLY A 248 36.10 22.85 86.33
CA GLY A 248 36.72 23.79 85.40
C GLY A 248 36.41 25.24 85.77
N GLY A 249 37.26 26.17 85.35
CA GLY A 249 37.11 27.58 85.71
C GLY A 249 35.83 28.18 85.15
N GLY A 250 34.94 28.67 86.02
CA GLY A 250 33.63 29.20 85.62
C GLY A 250 32.63 28.16 85.14
N ALA A 251 32.85 26.87 85.41
CA ALA A 251 31.84 25.84 85.16
C ALA A 251 30.63 26.04 86.07
N VAL A 252 29.41 25.87 85.55
CA VAL A 252 28.17 26.10 86.29
C VAL A 252 27.24 24.90 86.13
N ALA A 253 26.88 24.26 87.24
CA ALA A 253 25.90 23.19 87.33
C ALA A 253 24.80 23.56 88.34
N THR A 254 23.65 24.05 87.87
CA THR A 254 22.65 24.67 88.76
C THR A 254 21.54 23.76 89.24
N GLU A 255 21.24 22.70 88.48
CA GLU A 255 20.08 21.83 88.68
C GLU A 255 20.45 20.42 89.16
N GLU A 256 19.45 19.67 89.61
CA GLU A 256 19.66 18.30 90.14
C GLU A 256 20.32 17.38 89.11
N ASN A 257 21.37 16.67 89.52
CA ASN A 257 22.19 15.77 88.69
C ASN A 257 22.81 16.45 87.44
N ALA A 258 23.00 17.77 87.46
CA ALA A 258 23.67 18.47 86.37
C ALA A 258 25.19 18.25 86.40
N LEU A 259 25.80 18.04 85.22
CA LEU A 259 27.23 17.80 85.06
C LEU A 259 27.85 18.81 84.09
N ALA A 260 28.67 19.73 84.61
CA ALA A 260 29.42 20.70 83.84
C ALA A 260 30.93 20.41 83.96
N ILE A 261 31.59 20.06 82.86
CA ILE A 261 33.04 19.81 82.81
C ILE A 261 33.68 20.62 81.68
N GLY A 262 34.50 21.60 82.04
CA GLY A 262 35.18 22.50 81.10
C GLY A 262 35.17 23.94 81.59
N ALA A 263 36.08 24.77 81.08
CA ALA A 263 36.04 26.19 81.43
C ALA A 263 34.75 26.81 80.86
N PHE A 264 34.01 27.57 81.68
CA PHE A 264 32.75 28.22 81.31
C PHE A 264 31.63 27.28 80.80
N SER A 265 31.72 25.97 81.07
CA SER A 265 30.64 25.03 80.72
C SER A 265 29.42 25.28 81.59
N GLU A 266 28.22 25.25 81.02
CA GLU A 266 26.95 25.47 81.71
C GLU A 266 26.03 24.26 81.57
N SER A 267 25.67 23.64 82.68
CA SER A 267 24.68 22.57 82.78
C SER A 267 23.54 23.06 83.67
N LYS A 268 22.50 23.63 83.03
CA LYS A 268 21.41 24.35 83.72
C LYS A 268 20.08 23.61 83.73
N GLY A 269 19.98 22.45 83.09
CA GLY A 269 18.81 21.57 83.20
C GLY A 269 19.00 20.42 84.18
N LYS A 270 17.90 19.83 84.65
CA LYS A 270 17.94 18.61 85.45
C LYS A 270 18.52 17.46 84.63
N LYS A 271 19.43 16.68 85.23
CA LYS A 271 20.13 15.56 84.56
C LYS A 271 20.85 15.97 83.26
N SER A 272 21.18 17.25 83.11
CA SER A 272 21.89 17.75 81.93
C SER A 272 23.39 17.47 82.01
N VAL A 273 24.04 17.40 80.85
CA VAL A 273 25.49 17.16 80.73
C VAL A 273 26.08 18.18 79.77
N ALA A 274 27.06 18.95 80.22
CA ALA A 274 27.84 19.88 79.40
C ALA A 274 29.33 19.60 79.57
N ILE A 275 29.97 19.09 78.52
CA ILE A 275 31.38 18.73 78.51
C ILE A 275 32.09 19.47 77.37
N GLY A 276 33.05 20.33 77.71
CA GLY A 276 33.79 21.18 76.77
C GLY A 276 33.82 22.63 77.23
N THR A 277 34.78 23.39 76.69
CA THR A 277 34.90 24.82 77.00
C THR A 277 33.69 25.56 76.44
N GLY A 278 32.96 26.29 77.28
CA GLY A 278 31.74 27.00 76.92
C GLY A 278 30.59 26.12 76.38
N ALA A 279 30.61 24.82 76.66
CA ALA A 279 29.51 23.91 76.36
C ALA A 279 28.26 24.29 77.18
N LYS A 280 27.06 24.31 76.58
CA LYS A 280 25.83 24.80 77.22
C LYS A 280 24.66 23.82 77.08
N ALA A 281 24.38 23.05 78.13
CA ALA A 281 23.18 22.24 78.24
C ALA A 281 22.12 22.99 79.07
N GLN A 282 21.22 23.71 78.38
CA GLN A 282 20.35 24.71 79.02
C GLN A 282 19.04 24.14 79.58
N LYS A 283 18.66 22.92 79.20
CA LYS A 283 17.36 22.30 79.50
C LYS A 283 17.50 20.89 80.02
N ASP A 284 16.41 20.37 80.58
CA ASP A 284 16.36 19.05 81.20
C ASP A 284 16.75 17.96 80.19
N ASN A 285 17.51 16.97 80.67
CA ASN A 285 18.02 15.84 79.88
C ASN A 285 18.89 16.22 78.66
N ALA A 286 19.33 17.48 78.54
CA ALA A 286 20.17 17.92 77.43
C ALA A 286 21.61 17.39 77.58
N VAL A 287 22.21 16.95 76.46
CA VAL A 287 23.58 16.42 76.42
C VAL A 287 24.42 17.20 75.44
N VAL A 288 25.50 17.80 75.92
CA VAL A 288 26.38 18.66 75.14
C VAL A 288 27.82 18.22 75.33
N ILE A 289 28.47 17.88 74.22
CA ILE A 289 29.87 17.44 74.19
C ILE A 289 30.59 18.18 73.07
N GLY A 290 31.30 19.25 73.39
CA GLY A 290 32.05 20.04 72.41
C GLY A 290 32.31 21.48 72.86
N ASP A 291 33.41 22.04 72.35
CA ASP A 291 33.76 23.45 72.53
C ASP A 291 32.65 24.35 71.95
N GLN A 292 32.09 25.25 72.75
CA GLN A 292 31.00 26.17 72.36
C GLN A 292 29.74 25.47 71.81
N ALA A 293 29.54 24.19 72.10
CA ALA A 293 28.35 23.46 71.71
C ALA A 293 27.17 23.84 72.62
N GLU A 294 25.94 23.77 72.11
CA GLU A 294 24.76 24.20 72.84
C GLU A 294 23.53 23.32 72.56
N ALA A 295 22.80 22.97 73.60
CA ALA A 295 21.47 22.37 73.51
C ALA A 295 20.49 23.24 74.31
N SER A 296 19.58 23.90 73.61
CA SER A 296 18.68 24.93 74.17
C SER A 296 17.28 24.40 74.51
N PHE A 297 16.99 23.13 74.18
CA PHE A 297 15.68 22.48 74.31
C PHE A 297 15.78 21.15 75.06
N GLU A 298 14.65 20.70 75.61
CA GLU A 298 14.57 19.45 76.37
C GLU A 298 14.96 18.24 75.51
N GLY A 299 15.77 17.35 76.07
CA GLY A 299 16.27 16.15 75.37
C GLY A 299 17.21 16.43 74.20
N GLY A 300 17.62 17.69 73.99
CA GLY A 300 18.51 18.08 72.90
C GLY A 300 19.94 17.54 73.08
N VAL A 301 20.55 17.05 72.01
CA VAL A 301 21.90 16.52 72.01
C VAL A 301 22.77 17.30 71.03
N ALA A 302 23.88 17.89 71.50
CA ALA A 302 24.83 18.62 70.66
C ALA A 302 26.25 18.07 70.84
N ILE A 303 26.79 17.43 69.81
CA ILE A 303 28.10 16.77 69.85
C ILE A 303 28.99 17.32 68.73
N GLY A 304 30.06 18.02 69.10
CA GLY A 304 30.99 18.67 68.17
C GLY A 304 31.17 20.17 68.46
N LYS A 305 32.32 20.72 68.09
CA LYS A 305 32.60 22.15 68.31
C LYS A 305 31.54 23.01 67.63
N GLY A 306 30.89 23.91 68.35
CA GLY A 306 29.88 24.83 67.84
C GLY A 306 28.56 24.16 67.40
N ALA A 307 28.35 22.87 67.67
CA ALA A 307 27.11 22.17 67.37
C ALA A 307 25.95 22.76 68.19
N ARG A 308 24.78 22.94 67.58
CA ARG A 308 23.60 23.54 68.21
C ARG A 308 22.35 22.69 68.01
N SER A 309 21.78 22.20 69.11
CA SER A 309 20.45 21.60 69.14
C SER A 309 19.42 22.63 69.57
N GLU A 310 18.69 23.17 68.60
CA GLU A 310 17.69 24.23 68.72
C GLU A 310 16.25 23.69 68.55
N ALA A 311 16.02 22.41 68.86
CA ALA A 311 14.70 21.77 68.86
C ALA A 311 14.62 20.64 69.91
N GLU A 312 13.40 20.30 70.33
CA GLU A 312 13.14 19.21 71.27
C GLU A 312 13.55 17.86 70.67
N ASN A 313 14.08 16.96 71.52
CA ASN A 313 14.45 15.58 71.14
C ASN A 313 15.30 15.49 69.86
N SER A 314 16.10 16.52 69.58
CA SER A 314 16.88 16.64 68.35
C SER A 314 18.36 16.50 68.63
N ILE A 315 19.12 16.09 67.61
CA ILE A 315 20.53 15.76 67.71
C ILE A 315 21.30 16.55 66.66
N ALA A 316 22.22 17.41 67.08
CA ALA A 316 23.21 18.06 66.23
C ALA A 316 24.56 17.35 66.39
N LEU A 317 25.04 16.72 65.32
CA LEU A 317 26.26 15.90 65.32
C LEU A 317 27.29 16.42 64.32
N GLY A 318 28.49 16.74 64.80
CA GLY A 318 29.59 17.29 64.02
C GLY A 318 29.83 18.78 64.28
N LYS A 319 30.99 19.27 63.84
CA LYS A 319 31.38 20.69 64.00
C LYS A 319 30.36 21.60 63.32
N ASP A 320 29.90 22.61 64.05
CA ASP A 320 28.94 23.64 63.62
C ASP A 320 27.60 23.09 63.09
N SER A 321 27.26 21.83 63.37
CA SER A 321 25.98 21.25 62.96
C SER A 321 24.83 21.93 63.70
N LYS A 322 23.72 22.18 63.00
CA LYS A 322 22.53 22.82 63.58
C LYS A 322 21.31 21.93 63.39
N ALA A 323 20.70 21.52 64.49
CA ALA A 323 19.44 20.79 64.50
C ALA A 323 18.31 21.76 64.89
N SER A 324 17.49 22.16 63.93
CA SER A 324 16.31 23.01 64.13
C SER A 324 15.02 22.23 63.93
N GLN A 325 13.89 22.75 64.43
CA GLN A 325 12.60 22.08 64.33
C GLN A 325 12.24 21.78 62.87
N ALA A 326 11.92 20.52 62.56
CA ALA A 326 11.35 20.21 61.26
C ALA A 326 9.92 20.73 61.19
N THR A 327 9.58 21.42 60.09
CA THR A 327 8.26 21.99 59.84
C THR A 327 7.75 21.57 58.47
N GLY A 328 6.44 21.42 58.32
CA GLY A 328 5.79 21.09 57.04
C GLY A 328 5.70 19.58 56.77
N GLU A 329 5.40 19.26 55.52
CA GLU A 329 5.14 17.89 55.03
C GLU A 329 6.31 17.41 54.16
N SER A 330 6.63 16.12 54.22
CA SER A 330 7.55 15.47 53.29
C SER A 330 7.11 15.72 51.84
N TYR A 331 8.06 16.11 50.97
CA TYR A 331 7.77 16.48 49.58
C TYR A 331 7.04 15.37 48.81
N LEU A 332 7.45 14.12 48.99
CA LEU A 332 6.96 12.97 48.24
C LEU A 332 5.77 12.27 48.91
N THR A 333 5.85 11.98 50.21
CA THR A 333 4.86 11.16 50.91
C THR A 333 3.77 11.98 51.60
N LYS A 334 3.95 13.31 51.70
CA LYS A 334 3.03 14.19 52.45
C LYS A 334 2.79 13.69 53.89
N GLN A 335 3.87 13.23 54.53
CA GLN A 335 3.88 12.92 55.96
C GLN A 335 4.40 14.11 56.76
N SER A 336 3.75 14.41 57.88
CA SER A 336 4.10 15.55 58.73
C SER A 336 5.49 15.36 59.32
N ALA A 337 6.20 16.48 59.47
CA ALA A 337 7.51 16.52 60.08
C ALA A 337 7.52 15.84 61.48
N PRO A 338 8.50 14.96 61.77
CA PRO A 338 8.65 14.38 63.09
C PRO A 338 9.04 15.44 64.12
N THR A 339 8.78 15.14 65.40
CA THR A 339 9.06 16.07 66.51
C THR A 339 10.56 16.29 66.76
N GLY A 340 11.41 15.31 66.45
CA GLY A 340 12.86 15.38 66.59
C GLY A 340 13.60 15.15 65.27
N VAL A 341 14.76 15.79 65.10
CA VAL A 341 15.62 15.64 63.93
C VAL A 341 17.05 15.28 64.30
N LEU A 342 17.70 14.47 63.47
CA LEU A 342 19.16 14.32 63.46
C LEU A 342 19.74 15.21 62.36
N SER A 343 20.49 16.25 62.75
CA SER A 343 21.26 17.08 61.83
C SER A 343 22.75 16.77 61.94
N ILE A 344 23.38 16.52 60.80
CA ILE A 344 24.82 16.26 60.68
C ILE A 344 25.61 17.42 60.03
N GLY A 345 24.97 18.59 59.90
CA GLY A 345 25.55 19.79 59.30
C GLY A 345 24.67 21.02 59.52
N ASP A 346 24.92 22.09 58.77
CA ASP A 346 24.03 23.25 58.66
C ASP A 346 23.89 23.60 57.16
N ILE A 347 22.97 24.50 56.81
CA ILE A 347 22.76 24.93 55.43
C ILE A 347 24.08 25.42 54.82
N GLY A 348 24.48 24.86 53.68
CA GLY A 348 25.75 25.14 52.99
C GLY A 348 26.97 24.43 53.55
N THR A 349 26.81 23.60 54.58
CA THR A 349 27.87 22.77 55.20
C THR A 349 27.40 21.33 55.41
N GLU A 350 26.59 20.82 54.49
CA GLU A 350 26.02 19.48 54.52
C GLU A 350 27.11 18.40 54.45
N ARG A 351 26.88 17.25 55.10
CA ARG A 351 27.82 16.12 55.13
C ARG A 351 27.22 14.88 54.47
N ARG A 352 28.08 14.08 53.84
CA ARG A 352 27.72 12.75 53.34
C ARG A 352 27.73 11.75 54.49
N ILE A 353 26.66 10.95 54.62
CA ILE A 353 26.66 9.73 55.43
C ILE A 353 27.20 8.59 54.56
N GLN A 354 28.29 7.98 54.98
CA GLN A 354 28.96 6.90 54.23
C GLN A 354 28.76 5.56 54.96
N ASN A 355 28.88 4.45 54.21
CA ASN A 355 28.66 3.08 54.71
C ASN A 355 27.22 2.79 55.18
N VAL A 356 26.23 3.39 54.50
CA VAL A 356 24.81 3.13 54.73
C VAL A 356 24.41 1.88 53.93
N ALA A 357 23.84 0.89 54.61
CA ALA A 357 23.25 -0.28 53.96
C ALA A 357 21.89 0.07 53.32
N ASP A 358 21.42 -0.75 52.38
CA ASP A 358 20.11 -0.53 51.76
C ASP A 358 18.99 -0.65 52.79
N GLY A 359 18.10 0.34 52.79
CA GLY A 359 16.88 0.32 53.60
C GLY A 359 15.92 -0.80 53.19
N ALA A 360 15.34 -1.48 54.16
CA ALA A 360 14.34 -2.53 53.96
C ALA A 360 12.93 -2.08 54.37
N ALA A 361 12.82 -1.21 55.37
CA ALA A 361 11.57 -0.62 55.82
C ALA A 361 11.41 0.83 55.32
N ASP A 362 10.17 1.35 55.29
CA ASP A 362 9.86 2.70 54.83
C ASP A 362 10.56 3.82 55.62
N SER A 363 10.98 3.54 56.85
CA SER A 363 11.69 4.46 57.74
C SER A 363 13.22 4.41 57.61
N ASP A 364 13.76 3.53 56.76
CA ASP A 364 15.20 3.39 56.59
C ASP A 364 15.77 4.46 55.64
N ALA A 365 17.06 4.77 55.81
CA ALA A 365 17.75 5.65 54.88
C ALA A 365 17.95 4.97 53.52
N ALA A 366 17.52 5.61 52.43
CA ALA A 366 17.76 5.11 51.08
C ALA A 366 19.22 5.36 50.66
N THR A 367 19.89 4.34 50.10
CA THR A 367 21.22 4.53 49.49
C THR A 367 21.11 5.06 48.07
N VAL A 368 22.20 5.65 47.55
CA VAL A 368 22.28 6.03 46.12
C VAL A 368 22.07 4.82 45.20
N ARG A 369 22.42 3.60 45.66
CA ARG A 369 22.19 2.37 44.90
C ARG A 369 20.71 2.01 44.82
N GLN A 370 19.96 2.12 45.92
CA GLN A 370 18.51 1.95 45.89
C GLN A 370 17.83 3.00 45.02
N LEU A 371 18.27 4.26 45.10
CA LEU A 371 17.71 5.33 44.29
C LEU A 371 17.97 5.10 42.78
N LYS A 372 19.16 4.61 42.41
CA LYS A 372 19.45 4.21 41.02
C LYS A 372 18.58 3.04 40.56
N ALA A 373 18.35 2.06 41.43
CA ALA A 373 17.49 0.91 41.13
C ALA A 373 15.99 1.26 41.06
N ALA A 374 15.53 2.26 41.82
CA ALA A 374 14.13 2.67 41.92
C ALA A 374 13.67 3.59 40.76
N ARG A 375 14.53 3.90 39.79
CA ARG A 375 14.14 4.73 38.63
C ARG A 375 13.03 4.01 37.85
N THR A 376 11.84 4.59 37.82
CA THR A 376 10.74 4.07 37.01
C THR A 376 10.91 4.48 35.56
N HIS A 377 10.99 3.46 34.72
CA HIS A 377 11.34 3.53 33.31
C HIS A 377 10.12 3.70 32.38
N TYR A 378 8.91 4.04 32.89
CA TYR A 378 7.63 4.15 32.13
C TYR A 378 7.28 2.99 31.17
N VAL A 379 8.09 1.95 31.16
CA VAL A 379 8.13 0.84 30.21
C VAL A 379 8.74 -0.33 30.98
N SER A 380 8.00 -1.41 31.12
CA SER A 380 8.52 -2.68 31.63
C SER A 380 8.65 -3.62 30.45
N ILE A 381 9.88 -4.02 30.10
CA ILE A 381 10.12 -5.01 29.05
C ILE A 381 10.70 -6.25 29.72
N ASN A 382 10.01 -7.38 29.57
CA ASN A 382 10.56 -8.66 29.97
C ASN A 382 11.60 -9.11 28.94
N ASP A 383 12.87 -9.03 29.31
CA ASP A 383 14.03 -9.44 28.51
C ASP A 383 14.50 -10.88 28.85
N ASN A 384 13.64 -11.66 29.52
CA ASN A 384 13.94 -13.02 30.01
C ASN A 384 15.19 -13.08 30.91
N GLY A 385 15.53 -11.99 31.60
CA GLY A 385 16.63 -11.94 32.56
C GLY A 385 18.01 -11.71 31.94
N GLN A 386 18.07 -11.32 30.65
CA GLN A 386 19.29 -10.92 29.96
C GLN A 386 19.14 -9.48 29.46
N GLN A 387 19.96 -8.59 30.02
CA GLN A 387 19.93 -7.16 29.71
C GLN A 387 20.10 -6.90 28.20
N GLY A 388 19.03 -6.44 27.55
CA GLY A 388 19.04 -5.98 26.16
C GLY A 388 19.41 -4.49 26.00
N GLY A 389 19.46 -3.99 24.77
CA GLY A 389 19.57 -2.55 24.49
C GLY A 389 18.31 -1.78 24.88
N ASN A 390 18.41 -0.45 25.01
CA ASN A 390 17.36 0.42 25.57
C ASN A 390 16.98 0.09 27.02
N PHE A 391 17.84 -0.64 27.76
CA PHE A 391 17.62 -0.95 29.18
C PHE A 391 17.60 0.31 30.06
N GLU A 392 18.42 1.31 29.71
CA GLU A 392 18.47 2.61 30.40
C GLU A 392 17.45 3.62 29.84
N ASN A 393 16.49 3.18 29.01
CA ASN A 393 15.56 4.01 28.24
C ASN A 393 16.25 5.07 27.35
N ASP A 394 17.43 4.76 26.85
CA ASP A 394 18.27 5.63 26.02
C ASP A 394 18.04 5.45 24.51
N GLY A 395 17.11 4.56 24.12
CA GLY A 395 16.74 4.30 22.73
C GLY A 395 15.99 5.45 22.06
N ALA A 396 15.39 6.37 22.82
CA ALA A 396 14.77 7.59 22.30
C ALA A 396 15.85 8.68 22.08
N THR A 397 16.65 8.55 21.03
CA THR A 397 17.76 9.47 20.73
C THR A 397 17.32 10.72 19.96
N GLY A 398 16.16 10.67 19.29
CA GLY A 398 15.56 11.81 18.62
C GLY A 398 14.90 12.81 19.58
N ARG A 399 14.91 14.10 19.23
CA ARG A 399 14.20 15.13 20.00
C ARG A 399 12.70 14.81 20.03
N ASN A 400 12.07 14.81 21.21
CA ASN A 400 10.66 14.45 21.42
C ASN A 400 10.29 13.03 20.95
N ALA A 401 11.24 12.09 20.91
CA ALA A 401 11.00 10.72 20.49
C ALA A 401 10.49 9.81 21.62
N ILE A 402 9.88 8.68 21.25
CA ILE A 402 9.40 7.63 22.16
C ILE A 402 10.00 6.29 21.73
N ALA A 403 10.71 5.60 22.62
CA ALA A 403 11.26 4.26 22.37
C ALA A 403 10.85 3.29 23.50
N VAL A 404 10.09 2.25 23.14
CA VAL A 404 9.48 1.29 24.08
C VAL A 404 9.73 -0.13 23.58
N GLY A 405 10.63 -0.87 24.21
CA GLY A 405 11.00 -2.23 23.78
C GLY A 405 12.49 -2.53 23.96
N VAL A 406 12.84 -3.80 24.14
CA VAL A 406 14.25 -4.25 24.14
C VAL A 406 14.81 -3.97 22.76
N ASN A 407 15.97 -3.30 22.69
CA ASN A 407 16.61 -2.84 21.45
C ASN A 407 15.76 -1.84 20.62
N ALA A 408 14.67 -1.27 21.16
CA ALA A 408 13.90 -0.26 20.44
C ALA A 408 14.73 1.04 20.28
N SER A 409 14.70 1.64 19.10
CA SER A 409 15.45 2.86 18.79
C SER A 409 14.60 3.84 18.00
N ALA A 410 14.32 5.01 18.56
CA ALA A 410 13.65 6.12 17.90
C ALA A 410 14.64 7.28 17.70
N ALA A 411 15.29 7.31 16.54
CA ALA A 411 16.37 8.25 16.24
C ALA A 411 15.90 9.55 15.57
N GLY A 412 14.75 9.52 14.90
CA GLY A 412 14.17 10.70 14.26
C GLY A 412 13.56 11.69 15.27
N ARG A 413 13.55 12.99 14.93
CA ARG A 413 12.78 13.99 15.69
C ARG A 413 11.30 13.61 15.66
N GLU A 414 10.64 13.58 16.82
CA GLU A 414 9.23 13.18 17.00
C GLU A 414 8.95 11.73 16.55
N ALA A 415 9.96 10.87 16.50
CA ALA A 415 9.80 9.47 16.10
C ALA A 415 9.26 8.58 17.23
N MET A 416 8.56 7.51 16.88
CA MET A 416 7.99 6.55 17.82
C MET A 416 8.41 5.13 17.43
N ALA A 417 9.14 4.44 18.30
CA ALA A 417 9.53 3.03 18.16
C ALA A 417 8.91 2.21 19.31
N ILE A 418 8.02 1.26 19.02
CA ILE A 418 7.33 0.43 20.01
C ILE A 418 7.40 -1.04 19.61
N GLY A 419 8.10 -1.87 20.37
CA GLY A 419 8.30 -3.29 20.10
C GLY A 419 9.76 -3.70 20.19
N GLY A 420 10.02 -5.00 20.37
CA GLY A 420 11.39 -5.53 20.44
C GLY A 420 12.15 -5.27 19.13
N SER A 421 13.29 -4.58 19.19
CA SER A 421 14.11 -4.17 18.04
C SER A 421 13.40 -3.29 17.00
N ALA A 422 12.30 -2.60 17.38
CA ALA A 422 11.65 -1.62 16.51
C ALA A 422 12.56 -0.40 16.27
N GLN A 423 12.64 0.09 15.04
CA GLN A 423 13.56 1.18 14.65
C GLN A 423 12.82 2.27 13.89
N ALA A 424 12.70 3.46 14.48
CA ALA A 424 12.12 4.64 13.83
C ALA A 424 13.20 5.69 13.56
N ILE A 425 13.75 5.69 12.35
CA ILE A 425 14.93 6.50 11.97
C ILE A 425 14.52 7.89 11.46
N GLY A 426 13.48 7.98 10.64
CA GLY A 426 13.04 9.23 10.03
C GLY A 426 12.28 10.17 10.98
N SER A 427 12.25 11.47 10.67
CA SER A 427 11.53 12.46 11.49
C SER A 427 10.01 12.24 11.40
N GLY A 428 9.32 12.21 12.54
CA GLY A 428 7.89 11.94 12.65
C GLY A 428 7.51 10.51 12.28
N ALA A 429 8.47 9.59 12.18
CA ALA A 429 8.23 8.22 11.77
C ALA A 429 7.71 7.35 12.93
N ILE A 430 6.88 6.37 12.61
CA ILE A 430 6.26 5.44 13.56
C ILE A 430 6.65 4.02 13.18
N ALA A 431 7.40 3.33 14.03
CA ALA A 431 7.71 1.90 13.90
C ALA A 431 7.10 1.15 15.10
N MET A 432 6.07 0.35 14.86
CA MET A 432 5.36 -0.41 15.89
C MET A 432 5.32 -1.90 15.55
N GLY A 433 5.65 -2.78 16.48
CA GLY A 433 5.80 -4.22 16.27
C GLY A 433 7.25 -4.70 16.39
N SER A 434 7.44 -6.00 16.63
CA SER A 434 8.78 -6.57 16.76
C SER A 434 9.55 -6.42 15.44
N SER A 435 10.74 -5.81 15.51
CA SER A 435 11.65 -5.63 14.38
C SER A 435 11.07 -4.82 13.22
N SER A 436 10.05 -3.99 13.48
CA SER A 436 9.56 -3.03 12.50
C SER A 436 10.59 -1.92 12.27
N GLN A 437 10.63 -1.38 11.05
CA GLN A 437 11.65 -0.40 10.66
C GLN A 437 11.06 0.70 9.77
N THR A 438 11.26 1.95 10.14
CA THR A 438 10.97 3.11 9.29
C THR A 438 12.20 3.97 9.08
N VAL A 439 12.37 4.48 7.86
CA VAL A 439 13.58 5.25 7.48
C VAL A 439 13.29 6.64 6.96
N GLY A 440 12.15 6.83 6.32
CA GLY A 440 11.70 8.08 5.74
C GLY A 440 11.02 9.04 6.71
N ARG A 441 10.92 10.30 6.30
CA ARG A 441 10.16 11.31 7.07
C ARG A 441 8.66 10.98 7.02
N GLY A 442 8.03 10.90 8.18
CA GLY A 442 6.58 10.66 8.31
C GLY A 442 6.15 9.24 7.93
N ASP A 443 7.08 8.30 7.85
CA ASP A 443 6.79 6.90 7.55
C ASP A 443 6.07 6.21 8.72
N VAL A 444 5.25 5.21 8.39
CA VAL A 444 4.51 4.39 9.35
C VAL A 444 4.75 2.92 9.01
N ALA A 445 5.37 2.16 9.91
CA ALA A 445 5.48 0.72 9.86
C ALA A 445 4.81 0.11 11.09
N ILE A 446 3.77 -0.71 10.90
CA ILE A 446 3.00 -1.33 11.99
C ILE A 446 2.85 -2.83 11.71
N GLY A 447 3.48 -3.68 12.53
CA GLY A 447 3.48 -5.13 12.39
C GLY A 447 4.87 -5.71 12.64
N ARG A 448 4.94 -7.03 12.89
CA ARG A 448 6.25 -7.71 13.03
C ARG A 448 6.98 -7.64 11.69
N ASN A 449 8.25 -7.21 11.69
CA ASN A 449 9.07 -7.04 10.48
C ASN A 449 8.46 -6.13 9.40
N ALA A 450 7.47 -5.28 9.73
CA ALA A 450 6.97 -4.26 8.80
C ALA A 450 8.09 -3.25 8.51
N SER A 451 8.29 -2.87 7.25
CA SER A 451 9.41 -2.00 6.88
C SER A 451 9.05 -0.98 5.80
N THR A 452 9.58 0.23 5.92
CA THR A 452 9.63 1.19 4.79
C THR A 452 11.02 1.29 4.16
N GLN A 453 11.98 0.48 4.63
CA GLN A 453 13.34 0.48 4.10
C GLN A 453 13.39 -0.12 2.68
N GLY A 454 13.83 0.69 1.73
CA GLY A 454 14.19 0.27 0.38
C GLY A 454 15.63 -0.22 0.24
N ALA A 455 16.02 -0.55 -1.00
CA ALA A 455 17.43 -0.72 -1.36
C ALA A 455 18.21 0.60 -1.11
N GLU A 456 19.52 0.49 -0.86
CA GLU A 456 20.36 1.66 -0.56
C GLU A 456 20.18 2.79 -1.59
N GLY A 457 19.88 4.00 -1.11
CA GLY A 457 19.69 5.19 -1.94
C GLY A 457 18.24 5.53 -2.31
N VAL A 458 17.26 4.67 -1.98
CA VAL A 458 15.83 4.99 -2.12
C VAL A 458 15.31 5.49 -0.78
N ASN A 459 15.02 6.78 -0.68
CA ASN A 459 14.33 7.35 0.48
C ASN A 459 12.82 7.17 0.27
N SER A 460 12.18 6.35 1.09
CA SER A 460 10.74 6.49 1.34
C SER A 460 10.51 7.81 2.09
N ASN A 461 9.38 8.47 1.88
CA ASN A 461 8.80 9.44 2.81
C ASN A 461 7.29 9.26 2.78
N GLN A 462 6.64 9.54 3.91
CA GLN A 462 5.19 9.45 4.06
C GLN A 462 4.62 8.08 3.63
N SER A 463 5.43 7.02 3.78
CA SER A 463 5.05 5.67 3.34
C SER A 463 4.42 4.87 4.46
N VAL A 464 3.50 3.98 4.14
CA VAL A 464 2.67 3.25 5.11
C VAL A 464 2.78 1.76 4.87
N ALA A 465 3.40 1.04 5.80
CA ALA A 465 3.59 -0.41 5.82
C ALA A 465 2.82 -1.00 7.02
N ILE A 466 1.65 -1.62 6.81
CA ILE A 466 0.82 -2.17 7.89
C ILE A 466 0.55 -3.66 7.68
N GLY A 467 1.09 -4.50 8.56
CA GLY A 467 0.96 -5.97 8.48
C GLY A 467 2.28 -6.68 8.77
N ASP A 468 2.20 -8.01 8.87
CA ASP A 468 3.35 -8.87 9.13
C ASP A 468 4.28 -8.93 7.91
N GLN A 469 5.59 -8.70 8.06
CA GLN A 469 6.60 -8.75 6.98
C GLN A 469 6.35 -7.83 5.78
N THR A 470 5.42 -6.88 5.89
CA THR A 470 5.00 -5.99 4.80
C THR A 470 6.04 -4.90 4.51
N LYS A 471 6.14 -4.45 3.25
CA LYS A 471 7.16 -3.50 2.79
C LYS A 471 6.58 -2.38 1.93
N ALA A 472 6.64 -1.14 2.41
CA ALA A 472 6.30 0.06 1.63
C ALA A 472 7.58 0.84 1.30
N ILE A 473 8.21 0.48 0.18
CA ILE A 473 9.58 0.88 -0.18
C ILE A 473 9.62 2.21 -0.94
N GLY A 474 8.67 2.42 -1.86
CA GLY A 474 8.64 3.63 -2.68
C GLY A 474 8.23 4.87 -1.89
N ASP A 475 8.59 6.06 -2.36
CA ASP A 475 8.14 7.32 -1.77
C ASP A 475 6.60 7.44 -1.85
N GLN A 476 5.95 7.83 -0.75
CA GLN A 476 4.49 7.89 -0.61
C GLN A 476 3.77 6.59 -0.99
N SER A 477 4.40 5.43 -0.72
CA SER A 477 3.80 4.12 -1.00
C SER A 477 2.95 3.60 0.16
N VAL A 478 1.98 2.74 -0.15
CA VAL A 478 1.08 2.12 0.82
C VAL A 478 1.09 0.61 0.62
N ALA A 479 1.54 -0.15 1.62
CA ALA A 479 1.49 -1.61 1.68
C ALA A 479 0.66 -2.04 2.90
N ILE A 480 -0.44 -2.75 2.70
CA ILE A 480 -1.32 -3.22 3.78
C ILE A 480 -1.62 -4.71 3.61
N GLY A 481 -1.33 -5.51 4.63
CA GLY A 481 -1.48 -6.98 4.61
C GLY A 481 -0.20 -7.71 5.01
N ALA A 482 -0.28 -9.02 5.17
CA ALA A 482 0.89 -9.87 5.43
C ALA A 482 1.69 -10.09 4.13
N ASP A 483 3.01 -9.95 4.20
CA ASP A 483 3.93 -10.19 3.07
C ASP A 483 3.53 -9.43 1.79
N VAL A 484 3.07 -8.18 1.95
CA VAL A 484 2.70 -7.27 0.85
C VAL A 484 3.86 -6.33 0.53
N ILE A 485 4.08 -6.01 -0.76
CA ILE A 485 5.20 -5.15 -1.17
C ILE A 485 4.73 -4.03 -2.12
N ALA A 486 4.86 -2.79 -1.70
CA ALA A 486 4.70 -1.60 -2.54
C ALA A 486 6.10 -1.05 -2.90
N LYS A 487 6.63 -1.45 -4.07
CA LYS A 487 8.02 -1.18 -4.49
C LYS A 487 8.24 0.22 -5.06
N GLY A 488 7.30 0.71 -5.85
CA GLY A 488 7.47 1.96 -6.60
C GLY A 488 6.90 3.18 -5.88
N ASN A 489 7.31 4.38 -6.31
CA ASN A 489 6.78 5.63 -5.77
C ASN A 489 5.27 5.75 -6.04
N SER A 490 4.52 6.30 -5.08
CA SER A 490 3.07 6.48 -5.14
C SER A 490 2.29 5.19 -5.42
N SER A 491 2.84 4.05 -5.02
CA SER A 491 2.23 2.74 -5.26
C SER A 491 1.34 2.29 -4.11
N VAL A 492 0.29 1.52 -4.41
CA VAL A 492 -0.65 0.99 -3.43
C VAL A 492 -0.77 -0.52 -3.59
N ALA A 493 -0.36 -1.28 -2.58
CA ALA A 493 -0.52 -2.72 -2.50
C ALA A 493 -1.36 -3.08 -1.26
N ILE A 494 -2.49 -3.74 -1.44
CA ILE A 494 -3.38 -4.14 -0.34
C ILE A 494 -3.82 -5.59 -0.54
N GLY A 495 -3.54 -6.47 0.42
CA GLY A 495 -3.93 -7.87 0.29
C GLY A 495 -3.18 -8.79 1.25
N GLY A 496 -2.54 -9.80 0.68
CA GLY A 496 -1.84 -10.83 1.41
C GLY A 496 -1.29 -11.89 0.47
N ASP A 497 -0.52 -12.81 1.02
CA ASP A 497 0.11 -13.93 0.33
C ASP A 497 -0.66 -15.25 0.52
N ASP A 498 -1.35 -15.41 1.66
CA ASP A 498 -1.99 -16.65 2.09
C ASP A 498 -3.33 -16.91 1.38
N VAL A 499 -3.38 -18.04 0.66
CA VAL A 499 -4.61 -18.65 0.11
C VAL A 499 -4.92 -20.00 0.75
N ASP A 500 -4.14 -20.48 1.74
CA ASP A 500 -4.20 -21.84 2.28
C ASP A 500 -5.60 -22.25 2.73
N LYS A 501 -6.28 -21.37 3.47
CA LYS A 501 -7.63 -21.66 3.96
C LYS A 501 -8.62 -21.85 2.81
N ILE A 502 -8.52 -21.01 1.78
CA ILE A 502 -9.40 -21.07 0.59
C ILE A 502 -9.02 -22.26 -0.28
N ALA A 503 -7.73 -22.57 -0.40
CA ALA A 503 -7.22 -23.70 -1.17
C ALA A 503 -7.54 -25.07 -0.54
N ARG A 504 -7.66 -25.13 0.80
CA ARG A 504 -8.05 -26.35 1.54
C ARG A 504 -9.58 -26.51 1.64
N ASP A 505 -10.34 -25.44 1.45
CA ASP A 505 -11.79 -25.51 1.34
C ASP A 505 -12.17 -26.12 -0.01
N THR A 506 -12.81 -27.29 0.02
CA THR A 506 -13.12 -28.05 -1.19
C THR A 506 -14.14 -27.32 -2.09
N GLU A 507 -15.14 -26.65 -1.52
CA GLU A 507 -16.19 -25.99 -2.30
C GLU A 507 -15.67 -24.72 -2.96
N LEU A 508 -14.91 -23.90 -2.22
CA LEU A 508 -14.31 -22.68 -2.75
C LEU A 508 -13.19 -22.96 -3.76
N SER A 509 -12.34 -23.95 -3.49
CA SER A 509 -11.30 -24.37 -4.43
C SER A 509 -11.89 -24.93 -5.73
N ASN A 510 -13.00 -25.70 -5.64
CA ASN A 510 -13.74 -26.16 -6.82
C ASN A 510 -14.33 -24.97 -7.59
N THR A 511 -14.97 -24.03 -6.90
CA THR A 511 -15.53 -22.81 -7.54
C THR A 511 -14.44 -22.00 -8.25
N TYR A 512 -13.28 -21.82 -7.62
CA TYR A 512 -12.13 -21.17 -8.26
C TYR A 512 -11.67 -21.93 -9.52
N THR A 513 -11.60 -23.25 -9.44
CA THR A 513 -11.17 -24.10 -10.56
C THR A 513 -12.18 -24.08 -11.70
N GLU A 514 -13.48 -24.10 -11.40
CA GLU A 514 -14.55 -24.01 -12.41
C GLU A 514 -14.54 -22.67 -13.13
N ILE A 515 -14.39 -21.56 -12.40
CA ILE A 515 -14.37 -20.22 -12.99
C ILE A 515 -13.07 -19.99 -13.77
N THR A 516 -11.93 -20.41 -13.20
CA THR A 516 -10.62 -19.99 -13.70
C THR A 516 -9.88 -21.02 -14.57
N GLY A 517 -10.24 -22.29 -14.45
CA GLY A 517 -9.46 -23.41 -14.98
C GLY A 517 -8.11 -23.66 -14.27
N GLY A 518 -7.72 -22.80 -13.32
CA GLY A 518 -6.51 -22.97 -12.52
C GLY A 518 -6.78 -23.61 -11.16
N THR A 519 -5.72 -23.94 -10.43
CA THR A 519 -5.81 -24.52 -9.07
C THR A 519 -5.14 -23.61 -8.06
N LEU A 520 -5.79 -23.40 -6.92
CA LEU A 520 -5.15 -22.77 -5.77
C LEU A 520 -4.16 -23.77 -5.14
N GLN A 521 -2.95 -23.31 -4.86
CA GLN A 521 -1.91 -24.15 -4.25
C GLN A 521 -1.69 -23.69 -2.81
N ALA A 522 -2.08 -24.52 -1.84
CA ALA A 522 -1.73 -24.30 -0.44
C ALA A 522 -0.20 -24.43 -0.25
N GLY A 523 0.37 -23.63 0.65
CA GLY A 523 1.80 -23.56 0.94
C GLY A 523 2.60 -22.69 -0.03
N LYS A 524 1.95 -22.01 -0.98
CA LYS A 524 2.59 -21.05 -1.88
C LYS A 524 2.14 -19.64 -1.53
N TYR A 525 3.13 -18.78 -1.28
CA TYR A 525 2.92 -17.42 -0.77
C TYR A 525 3.52 -16.34 -1.70
N PRO A 526 3.01 -16.16 -2.92
CA PRO A 526 3.35 -15.00 -3.74
C PRO A 526 2.86 -13.72 -3.04
N THR A 527 3.67 -12.68 -3.02
CA THR A 527 3.28 -11.41 -2.39
C THR A 527 2.32 -10.62 -3.26
N THR A 528 1.38 -9.88 -2.67
CA THR A 528 0.70 -8.80 -3.39
C THR A 528 1.72 -7.69 -3.67
N GLU A 529 1.91 -7.31 -4.93
CA GLU A 529 2.99 -6.41 -5.35
C GLU A 529 2.50 -5.25 -6.23
N ALA A 530 2.94 -4.03 -5.90
CA ALA A 530 2.73 -2.83 -6.71
C ALA A 530 4.07 -2.12 -7.05
N ASN A 531 4.16 -1.52 -8.24
CA ASN A 531 5.27 -0.72 -8.74
C ASN A 531 4.86 0.77 -8.95
N HIS A 532 5.63 1.57 -9.68
CA HIS A 532 5.45 3.04 -9.78
C HIS A 532 4.04 3.48 -10.18
N GLY A 533 3.38 4.29 -9.33
CA GLY A 533 2.05 4.84 -9.55
C GLY A 533 0.95 3.79 -9.75
N SER A 534 1.22 2.54 -9.42
CA SER A 534 0.32 1.41 -9.67
C SER A 534 -0.47 1.03 -8.42
N THR A 535 -1.58 0.33 -8.64
CA THR A 535 -2.43 -0.21 -7.58
C THR A 535 -2.59 -1.71 -7.74
N ALA A 536 -2.36 -2.48 -6.67
CA ALA A 536 -2.59 -3.91 -6.59
C ALA A 536 -3.45 -4.22 -5.35
N VAL A 537 -4.69 -4.66 -5.57
CA VAL A 537 -5.64 -4.95 -4.49
C VAL A 537 -6.18 -6.37 -4.63
N GLY A 538 -5.92 -7.19 -3.62
CA GLY A 538 -6.31 -8.59 -3.57
C GLY A 538 -5.15 -9.51 -3.21
N VAL A 539 -5.47 -10.69 -2.70
CA VAL A 539 -4.48 -11.72 -2.35
C VAL A 539 -3.71 -12.14 -3.61
N GLN A 540 -2.38 -12.03 -3.57
CA GLN A 540 -1.47 -12.33 -4.68
C GLN A 540 -1.70 -11.49 -5.96
N ALA A 541 -2.32 -10.30 -5.85
CA ALA A 541 -2.46 -9.39 -6.99
C ALA A 541 -1.12 -8.75 -7.37
N VAL A 542 -0.87 -8.54 -8.66
CA VAL A 542 0.40 -8.02 -9.20
C VAL A 542 0.13 -6.86 -10.15
N GLY A 543 0.35 -5.63 -9.67
CA GLY A 543 0.30 -4.40 -10.45
C GLY A 543 1.71 -3.87 -10.69
N THR A 544 2.46 -4.43 -11.63
CA THR A 544 3.88 -4.10 -11.81
C THR A 544 4.19 -3.21 -13.01
N GLY A 545 3.23 -3.02 -13.92
CA GLY A 545 3.32 -2.00 -14.95
C GLY A 545 3.22 -0.59 -14.36
N ALA A 546 3.91 0.38 -14.94
CA ALA A 546 3.82 1.77 -14.45
C ALA A 546 2.39 2.29 -14.62
N PHE A 547 1.83 2.95 -13.60
CA PHE A 547 0.44 3.46 -13.62
C PHE A 547 -0.64 2.38 -13.82
N SER A 548 -0.32 1.11 -13.57
CA SER A 548 -1.25 -0.01 -13.76
C SER A 548 -2.23 -0.19 -12.58
N SER A 549 -3.30 -0.94 -12.81
CA SER A 549 -4.31 -1.25 -11.80
C SER A 549 -4.71 -2.72 -11.85
N ALA A 550 -4.35 -3.50 -10.83
CA ALA A 550 -4.72 -4.90 -10.64
C ALA A 550 -5.68 -5.04 -9.45
N PHE A 551 -6.90 -5.51 -9.69
CA PHE A 551 -7.93 -5.71 -8.68
C PHE A 551 -8.50 -7.14 -8.76
N GLY A 552 -8.37 -7.90 -7.66
CA GLY A 552 -8.86 -9.26 -7.54
C GLY A 552 -7.75 -10.26 -7.22
N MET A 553 -8.13 -11.39 -6.63
CA MET A 553 -7.20 -12.47 -6.30
C MET A 553 -6.43 -12.93 -7.55
N THR A 554 -5.10 -13.03 -7.43
CA THR A 554 -4.17 -13.40 -8.52
C THR A 554 -4.28 -12.56 -9.81
N SER A 555 -4.89 -11.37 -9.76
CA SER A 555 -4.97 -10.45 -10.93
C SER A 555 -3.60 -9.89 -11.30
N LYS A 556 -3.36 -9.63 -12.59
CA LYS A 556 -2.07 -9.19 -13.11
C LYS A 556 -2.23 -8.03 -14.09
N ALA A 557 -1.79 -6.85 -13.68
CA ALA A 557 -1.65 -5.68 -14.54
C ALA A 557 -0.16 -5.37 -14.71
N THR A 558 0.47 -5.98 -15.72
CA THR A 558 1.93 -5.96 -15.91
C THR A 558 2.38 -5.05 -17.04
N GLY A 559 1.48 -4.67 -17.95
CA GLY A 559 1.75 -3.65 -18.95
C GLY A 559 1.63 -2.24 -18.36
N ASP A 560 2.39 -1.27 -18.89
CA ASP A 560 2.26 0.12 -18.48
C ASP A 560 0.85 0.66 -18.79
N ALA A 561 0.27 1.42 -17.87
CA ALA A 561 -1.10 1.94 -17.92
C ALA A 561 -2.18 0.85 -18.14
N SER A 562 -1.87 -0.42 -17.82
CA SER A 562 -2.81 -1.52 -17.96
C SER A 562 -3.80 -1.62 -16.79
N SER A 563 -4.95 -2.25 -17.03
CA SER A 563 -6.01 -2.47 -16.04
C SER A 563 -6.46 -3.92 -16.06
N ALA A 564 -6.34 -4.63 -14.93
CA ALA A 564 -6.79 -6.00 -14.76
C ALA A 564 -7.77 -6.08 -13.58
N PHE A 565 -9.04 -6.36 -13.85
CA PHE A 565 -10.11 -6.44 -12.86
C PHE A 565 -10.79 -7.81 -12.94
N GLY A 566 -10.72 -8.57 -11.85
CA GLY A 566 -11.29 -9.92 -11.73
C GLY A 566 -10.25 -10.96 -11.34
N VAL A 567 -10.72 -12.07 -10.78
CA VAL A 567 -9.85 -13.18 -10.34
C VAL A 567 -9.06 -13.73 -11.53
N MET A 568 -7.73 -13.79 -11.42
CA MET A 568 -6.83 -14.24 -12.49
C MET A 568 -6.93 -13.46 -13.81
N SER A 569 -7.50 -12.24 -13.81
CA SER A 569 -7.43 -11.35 -14.98
C SER A 569 -5.98 -10.98 -15.27
N ASN A 570 -5.60 -10.89 -16.55
CA ASN A 570 -4.24 -10.60 -16.99
C ASN A 570 -4.23 -9.54 -18.10
N ALA A 571 -3.80 -8.33 -17.77
CA ALA A 571 -3.51 -7.25 -18.70
C ALA A 571 -1.99 -7.04 -18.77
N SER A 572 -1.34 -7.58 -19.80
CA SER A 572 0.12 -7.54 -19.96
C SER A 572 0.59 -6.63 -21.09
N GLY A 573 -0.30 -6.26 -22.01
CA GLY A 573 0.00 -5.27 -23.04
C GLY A 573 0.00 -3.84 -22.49
N LYS A 574 0.75 -2.94 -23.11
CA LYS A 574 0.73 -1.52 -22.76
C LYS A 574 -0.66 -0.92 -23.02
N GLY A 575 -1.26 -0.27 -22.03
CA GLY A 575 -2.62 0.28 -22.11
C GLY A 575 -3.71 -0.77 -22.25
N ALA A 576 -3.41 -2.04 -21.99
CA ALA A 576 -4.36 -3.14 -22.12
C ALA A 576 -5.38 -3.15 -20.96
N ALA A 577 -6.60 -3.61 -21.25
CA ALA A 577 -7.71 -3.67 -20.32
C ALA A 577 -8.30 -5.09 -20.27
N ALA A 578 -8.15 -5.78 -19.14
CA ALA A 578 -8.74 -7.09 -18.88
C ALA A 578 -9.79 -6.99 -17.78
N PHE A 579 -11.08 -7.13 -18.13
CA PHE A 579 -12.21 -7.07 -17.19
C PHE A 579 -12.98 -8.40 -17.19
N GLY A 580 -12.94 -9.13 -16.08
CA GLY A 580 -13.58 -10.44 -15.91
C GLY A 580 -12.59 -11.50 -15.43
N ALA A 581 -13.12 -12.58 -14.84
CA ALA A 581 -12.26 -13.67 -14.38
C ALA A 581 -11.53 -14.33 -15.57
N VAL A 582 -10.21 -14.50 -15.45
CA VAL A 582 -9.34 -15.03 -16.54
C VAL A 582 -9.42 -14.24 -17.85
N ALA A 583 -9.90 -12.99 -17.85
CA ALA A 583 -9.81 -12.15 -19.04
C ALA A 583 -8.33 -11.89 -19.37
N GLN A 584 -7.92 -12.07 -20.62
CA GLN A 584 -6.53 -11.97 -21.07
C GLN A 584 -6.40 -10.88 -22.13
N ALA A 585 -5.87 -9.72 -21.76
CA ALA A 585 -5.53 -8.62 -22.65
C ALA A 585 -4.00 -8.52 -22.77
N THR A 586 -3.43 -9.26 -23.72
CA THR A 586 -1.96 -9.40 -23.84
C THR A 586 -1.34 -8.54 -24.94
N GLY A 587 -2.14 -8.07 -25.91
CA GLY A 587 -1.69 -7.12 -26.92
C GLY A 587 -1.69 -5.67 -26.42
N ASP A 588 -0.83 -4.83 -26.97
CA ASP A 588 -0.83 -3.39 -26.67
C ASP A 588 -2.15 -2.75 -27.10
N GLY A 589 -2.76 -1.95 -26.22
CA GLY A 589 -4.09 -1.35 -26.42
C GLY A 589 -5.25 -2.35 -26.48
N ALA A 590 -5.00 -3.63 -26.18
CA ALA A 590 -6.02 -4.67 -26.28
C ALA A 590 -7.06 -4.57 -25.16
N SER A 591 -8.33 -4.88 -25.45
CA SER A 591 -9.42 -4.88 -24.49
C SER A 591 -10.09 -6.25 -24.45
N ALA A 592 -9.94 -7.00 -23.36
CA ALA A 592 -10.61 -8.27 -23.10
C ALA A 592 -11.66 -8.08 -21.99
N MET A 593 -12.94 -8.24 -22.33
CA MET A 593 -14.06 -8.08 -21.40
C MET A 593 -14.96 -9.32 -21.39
N GLY A 594 -15.12 -9.93 -20.22
CA GLY A 594 -15.87 -11.18 -20.01
C GLY A 594 -14.97 -12.33 -19.54
N ILE A 595 -15.59 -13.33 -18.90
CA ILE A 595 -14.86 -14.49 -18.38
C ILE A 595 -14.22 -15.26 -19.54
N ASN A 596 -12.94 -15.64 -19.41
CA ASN A 596 -12.16 -16.33 -20.45
C ASN A 596 -12.03 -15.59 -21.80
N SER A 597 -12.32 -14.28 -21.87
CA SER A 597 -12.08 -13.47 -23.07
C SER A 597 -10.58 -13.31 -23.34
N LEU A 598 -10.18 -13.31 -24.62
CA LEU A 598 -8.78 -13.23 -25.05
C LEU A 598 -8.62 -12.18 -26.15
N ALA A 599 -7.96 -11.07 -25.82
CA ALA A 599 -7.54 -10.02 -26.75
C ALA A 599 -6.00 -9.98 -26.78
N SER A 600 -5.39 -10.53 -27.83
CA SER A 600 -3.92 -10.67 -27.93
C SER A 600 -3.30 -9.96 -29.12
N GLY A 601 -4.10 -9.56 -30.11
CA GLY A 601 -3.62 -8.66 -31.17
C GLY A 601 -3.46 -7.23 -30.67
N THR A 602 -2.58 -6.44 -31.26
CA THR A 602 -2.46 -5.01 -30.95
C THR A 602 -3.77 -4.29 -31.29
N ASN A 603 -4.25 -3.40 -30.42
CA ASN A 603 -5.54 -2.70 -30.53
C ASN A 603 -6.76 -3.63 -30.74
N SER A 604 -6.65 -4.90 -30.32
CA SER A 604 -7.75 -5.87 -30.47
C SER A 604 -8.81 -5.71 -29.38
N THR A 605 -10.05 -6.06 -29.69
CA THR A 605 -11.18 -6.00 -28.74
C THR A 605 -11.88 -7.36 -28.69
N ALA A 606 -11.87 -8.02 -27.55
CA ALA A 606 -12.60 -9.25 -27.29
C ALA A 606 -13.65 -9.03 -26.19
N ILE A 607 -14.94 -9.01 -26.55
CA ILE A 607 -16.04 -8.82 -25.60
C ILE A 607 -16.98 -10.01 -25.67
N GLY A 608 -16.97 -10.86 -24.64
CA GLY A 608 -17.83 -12.04 -24.59
C GLY A 608 -17.35 -13.08 -23.59
N SER A 609 -18.27 -13.54 -22.74
CA SER A 609 -17.98 -14.49 -21.67
C SER A 609 -18.08 -15.94 -22.15
N GLY A 610 -17.19 -16.79 -21.64
CA GLY A 610 -17.23 -18.24 -21.77
C GLY A 610 -17.04 -18.89 -20.41
N ASN A 611 -17.89 -19.88 -20.07
CA ASN A 611 -17.83 -20.55 -18.77
C ASN A 611 -16.63 -21.49 -18.66
N LYS A 612 -16.03 -21.87 -19.80
CA LYS A 612 -14.83 -22.70 -19.84
C LYS A 612 -13.68 -21.98 -20.57
N PRO A 613 -12.43 -22.39 -20.30
CA PRO A 613 -11.29 -21.95 -21.09
C PRO A 613 -11.53 -22.15 -22.59
N GLY A 614 -11.33 -21.08 -23.37
CA GLY A 614 -11.52 -21.09 -24.83
C GLY A 614 -12.94 -20.81 -25.33
N GLU A 615 -13.96 -20.71 -24.46
CA GLU A 615 -15.33 -20.36 -24.86
C GLU A 615 -15.60 -18.84 -24.88
N GLY A 616 -14.67 -18.02 -24.37
CA GLY A 616 -14.77 -16.55 -24.42
C GLY A 616 -14.59 -15.99 -25.83
N ALA A 617 -14.85 -14.70 -26.00
CA ALA A 617 -14.50 -14.01 -27.25
C ALA A 617 -12.98 -14.04 -27.47
N LYS A 618 -12.53 -14.23 -28.71
CA LYS A 618 -11.12 -14.36 -29.09
C LYS A 618 -10.77 -13.40 -30.22
N ALA A 619 -10.09 -12.31 -29.89
CA ALA A 619 -9.55 -11.32 -30.83
C ALA A 619 -8.01 -11.43 -30.84
N THR A 620 -7.46 -12.07 -31.88
CA THR A 620 -6.01 -12.39 -31.96
C THR A 620 -5.32 -11.73 -33.14
N GLY A 621 -6.08 -11.26 -34.15
CA GLY A 621 -5.53 -10.40 -35.19
C GLY A 621 -5.32 -8.97 -34.70
N ASN A 622 -4.42 -8.24 -35.33
CA ASN A 622 -4.21 -6.82 -35.05
C ASN A 622 -5.43 -6.00 -35.47
N SER A 623 -5.82 -5.02 -34.65
CA SER A 623 -7.04 -4.21 -34.87
C SER A 623 -8.31 -5.03 -35.06
N SER A 624 -8.36 -6.26 -34.54
CA SER A 624 -9.50 -7.16 -34.68
C SER A 624 -10.56 -6.94 -33.60
N ALA A 625 -11.82 -7.25 -33.91
CA ALA A 625 -12.93 -7.14 -32.97
C ALA A 625 -13.74 -8.46 -32.91
N ALA A 626 -13.69 -9.16 -31.78
CA ALA A 626 -14.51 -10.32 -31.48
C ALA A 626 -15.56 -9.94 -30.43
N ILE A 627 -16.84 -9.91 -30.79
CA ILE A 627 -17.94 -9.53 -29.90
C ILE A 627 -18.98 -10.65 -29.87
N GLY A 628 -19.10 -11.35 -28.74
CA GLY A 628 -19.99 -12.48 -28.53
C GLY A 628 -19.27 -13.70 -27.94
N SER A 629 -19.99 -14.52 -27.18
CA SER A 629 -19.44 -15.79 -26.65
C SER A 629 -18.96 -16.69 -27.80
N GLY A 630 -17.71 -17.15 -27.73
CA GLY A 630 -17.06 -17.95 -28.77
C GLY A 630 -16.83 -17.23 -30.11
N ALA A 631 -17.00 -15.90 -30.20
CA ALA A 631 -16.65 -15.14 -31.41
C ALA A 631 -15.14 -15.17 -31.63
N GLN A 632 -14.69 -15.38 -32.87
CA GLN A 632 -13.28 -15.54 -33.23
C GLN A 632 -12.89 -14.56 -34.34
N ALA A 633 -12.19 -13.48 -33.99
CA ALA A 633 -11.58 -12.54 -34.92
C ALA A 633 -10.05 -12.77 -34.91
N THR A 634 -9.57 -13.65 -35.78
CA THR A 634 -8.14 -14.08 -35.80
C THR A 634 -7.34 -13.47 -36.95
N GLY A 635 -8.00 -12.83 -37.91
CA GLY A 635 -7.35 -12.09 -38.99
C GLY A 635 -7.10 -10.63 -38.61
N ASP A 636 -6.09 -10.02 -39.22
CA ASP A 636 -5.82 -8.59 -39.05
C ASP A 636 -6.97 -7.75 -39.64
N ASN A 637 -7.35 -6.68 -38.94
CA ASN A 637 -8.50 -5.82 -39.24
C ASN A 637 -9.84 -6.59 -39.36
N SER A 638 -9.94 -7.80 -38.79
CA SER A 638 -11.15 -8.61 -38.91
C SER A 638 -12.19 -8.29 -37.83
N ALA A 639 -13.47 -8.53 -38.14
CA ALA A 639 -14.58 -8.31 -37.22
C ALA A 639 -15.48 -9.55 -37.15
N ALA A 640 -15.57 -10.19 -35.99
CA ALA A 640 -16.49 -11.29 -35.70
C ALA A 640 -17.50 -10.86 -34.64
N ILE A 641 -18.74 -10.56 -35.05
CA ILE A 641 -19.79 -10.03 -34.20
C ILE A 641 -20.97 -11.01 -34.17
N GLY A 642 -21.17 -11.69 -33.04
CA GLY A 642 -22.20 -12.70 -32.82
C GLY A 642 -21.66 -13.94 -32.12
N LYS A 643 -22.53 -14.68 -31.42
CA LYS A 643 -22.15 -15.94 -30.77
C LYS A 643 -21.58 -16.92 -31.80
N GLY A 644 -20.33 -17.35 -31.63
CA GLY A 644 -19.64 -18.27 -32.54
C GLY A 644 -19.37 -17.73 -33.94
N ALA A 645 -19.38 -16.40 -34.15
CA ALA A 645 -18.98 -15.82 -35.43
C ALA A 645 -17.47 -16.03 -35.68
N GLU A 646 -17.06 -16.29 -36.91
CA GLU A 646 -15.67 -16.57 -37.30
C GLU A 646 -15.20 -15.64 -38.43
N ALA A 647 -14.27 -14.74 -38.13
CA ALA A 647 -13.59 -13.86 -39.08
C ALA A 647 -12.07 -14.10 -39.02
N THR A 648 -11.59 -15.10 -39.75
CA THR A 648 -10.25 -15.69 -39.49
C THR A 648 -9.12 -15.21 -40.38
N ASN A 649 -9.42 -14.40 -41.40
CA ASN A 649 -8.44 -13.86 -42.35
C ASN A 649 -8.48 -12.32 -42.41
N GLU A 650 -7.48 -11.73 -43.07
CA GLU A 650 -7.31 -10.28 -43.17
C GLU A 650 -8.55 -9.58 -43.76
N ASN A 651 -8.98 -8.49 -43.12
CA ASN A 651 -10.14 -7.67 -43.51
C ASN A 651 -11.47 -8.45 -43.58
N ALA A 652 -11.56 -9.63 -42.96
CA ALA A 652 -12.78 -10.43 -42.97
C ALA A 652 -13.84 -9.87 -41.99
N ALA A 653 -15.11 -9.86 -42.37
CA ALA A 653 -16.22 -9.40 -41.54
C ALA A 653 -17.31 -10.48 -41.44
N ALA A 654 -17.44 -11.10 -40.26
CA ALA A 654 -18.51 -12.04 -39.93
C ALA A 654 -19.47 -11.42 -38.92
N VAL A 655 -20.70 -11.13 -39.35
CA VAL A 655 -21.73 -10.48 -38.52
C VAL A 655 -22.99 -11.33 -38.46
N GLY A 656 -23.29 -11.89 -37.30
CA GLY A 656 -24.40 -12.82 -37.04
C GLY A 656 -23.94 -14.06 -36.29
N GLY A 657 -24.85 -14.69 -35.53
CA GLY A 657 -24.54 -15.93 -34.81
C GLY A 657 -24.13 -17.04 -35.79
N GLY A 658 -22.95 -17.62 -35.59
CA GLY A 658 -22.36 -18.65 -36.47
C GLY A 658 -22.02 -18.18 -37.89
N ALA A 659 -21.98 -16.87 -38.17
CA ALA A 659 -21.51 -16.36 -39.46
C ALA A 659 -20.01 -16.66 -39.63
N LYS A 660 -19.59 -17.00 -40.85
CA LYS A 660 -18.23 -17.46 -41.15
C LYS A 660 -17.66 -16.73 -42.36
N ALA A 661 -16.78 -15.76 -42.12
CA ALA A 661 -15.99 -15.07 -43.12
C ALA A 661 -14.53 -15.54 -43.03
N THR A 662 -14.20 -16.62 -43.75
CA THR A 662 -12.85 -17.21 -43.70
C THR A 662 -11.99 -16.91 -44.91
N GLY A 663 -12.50 -16.20 -45.92
CA GLY A 663 -11.68 -15.67 -47.00
C GLY A 663 -11.03 -14.34 -46.65
N LYS A 664 -9.96 -13.96 -47.37
CA LYS A 664 -9.39 -12.61 -47.31
C LYS A 664 -10.38 -11.60 -47.91
N ASN A 665 -10.56 -10.44 -47.26
CA ASN A 665 -11.56 -9.42 -47.65
C ASN A 665 -13.00 -9.97 -47.74
N ALA A 666 -13.31 -11.09 -47.09
CA ALA A 666 -14.62 -11.72 -47.18
C ALA A 666 -15.63 -11.07 -46.22
N ALA A 667 -16.91 -11.02 -46.61
CA ALA A 667 -17.98 -10.50 -45.78
C ALA A 667 -19.12 -11.51 -45.67
N ALA A 668 -19.38 -12.02 -44.46
CA ALA A 668 -20.50 -12.90 -44.14
C ALA A 668 -21.45 -12.19 -43.15
N ILE A 669 -22.59 -11.70 -43.63
CA ILE A 669 -23.54 -10.91 -42.85
C ILE A 669 -24.88 -11.64 -42.80
N GLY A 670 -25.25 -12.16 -41.63
CA GLY A 670 -26.47 -12.95 -41.38
C GLY A 670 -26.15 -14.21 -40.59
N GLY A 671 -27.11 -14.69 -39.79
CA GLY A 671 -26.94 -15.92 -39.00
C GLY A 671 -26.62 -17.12 -39.90
N GLY A 672 -25.48 -17.77 -39.64
CA GLY A 672 -24.97 -18.89 -40.44
C GLY A 672 -24.57 -18.55 -41.88
N ALA A 673 -24.38 -17.28 -42.25
CA ALA A 673 -23.84 -16.92 -43.56
C ALA A 673 -22.38 -17.39 -43.70
N ILE A 674 -21.97 -17.82 -44.90
CA ILE A 674 -20.63 -18.37 -45.17
C ILE A 674 -20.03 -17.66 -46.38
N ALA A 675 -18.87 -17.01 -46.18
CA ALA A 675 -18.02 -16.44 -47.23
C ALA A 675 -16.60 -16.99 -47.03
N ASP A 676 -16.26 -18.09 -47.74
CA ASP A 676 -15.08 -18.89 -47.41
C ASP A 676 -13.83 -18.58 -48.25
N GLN A 677 -13.99 -17.94 -49.42
CA GLN A 677 -12.91 -17.57 -50.34
C GLN A 677 -12.62 -16.07 -50.37
N GLU A 678 -11.50 -15.71 -51.00
CA GLU A 678 -11.09 -14.33 -51.19
C GLU A 678 -12.15 -13.50 -51.95
N ASN A 679 -12.39 -12.28 -51.44
CA ASN A 679 -13.37 -11.32 -51.95
C ASN A 679 -14.82 -11.86 -52.00
N ALA A 680 -15.13 -12.95 -51.29
CA ALA A 680 -16.48 -13.51 -51.23
C ALA A 680 -17.40 -12.66 -50.35
N VAL A 681 -18.63 -12.42 -50.81
CA VAL A 681 -19.67 -11.69 -50.07
C VAL A 681 -20.89 -12.58 -49.93
N ALA A 682 -21.34 -12.82 -48.70
CA ALA A 682 -22.57 -13.55 -48.37
C ALA A 682 -23.43 -12.73 -47.42
N VAL A 683 -24.56 -12.23 -47.89
CA VAL A 683 -25.47 -11.36 -47.13
C VAL A 683 -26.85 -11.99 -47.09
N GLY A 684 -27.28 -12.43 -45.92
CA GLY A 684 -28.55 -13.10 -45.65
C GLY A 684 -28.38 -14.34 -44.77
N GLN A 685 -29.44 -14.71 -44.05
CA GLN A 685 -29.44 -15.92 -43.22
C GLN A 685 -29.11 -17.15 -44.08
N GLY A 686 -28.04 -17.86 -43.71
CA GLY A 686 -27.55 -19.04 -44.43
C GLY A 686 -27.10 -18.80 -45.88
N ALA A 687 -26.84 -17.55 -46.29
CA ALA A 687 -26.26 -17.26 -47.61
C ALA A 687 -24.85 -17.87 -47.71
N GLN A 688 -24.47 -18.38 -48.89
CA GLN A 688 -23.22 -19.08 -49.11
C GLN A 688 -22.52 -18.56 -50.37
N SER A 689 -21.35 -17.94 -50.19
CA SER A 689 -20.42 -17.65 -51.27
C SER A 689 -19.16 -18.48 -51.04
N LEU A 690 -19.04 -19.59 -51.79
CA LEU A 690 -18.03 -20.64 -51.58
C LEU A 690 -16.89 -20.57 -52.59
N VAL A 691 -16.79 -19.46 -53.32
CA VAL A 691 -15.89 -19.27 -54.46
C VAL A 691 -15.35 -17.85 -54.50
N GLU A 692 -14.18 -17.70 -55.12
CA GLU A 692 -13.49 -16.42 -55.28
C GLU A 692 -14.37 -15.39 -56.01
N GLY A 693 -14.48 -14.19 -55.42
CA GLY A 693 -15.25 -13.07 -55.99
C GLY A 693 -16.77 -13.31 -56.08
N GLY A 694 -17.30 -14.36 -55.44
CA GLY A 694 -18.73 -14.65 -55.46
C GLY A 694 -19.55 -13.71 -54.56
N VAL A 695 -20.74 -13.29 -55.01
CA VAL A 695 -21.66 -12.43 -54.25
C VAL A 695 -23.02 -13.12 -54.09
N ALA A 696 -23.30 -13.63 -52.90
CA ALA A 696 -24.58 -14.23 -52.51
C ALA A 696 -25.41 -13.21 -51.72
N LEU A 697 -26.47 -12.64 -52.31
CA LEU A 697 -27.33 -11.63 -51.68
C LEU A 697 -28.76 -12.14 -51.56
N GLY A 698 -29.15 -12.58 -50.36
CA GLY A 698 -30.46 -13.13 -50.03
C GLY A 698 -30.36 -14.38 -49.15
N ALA A 699 -31.39 -14.66 -48.35
CA ALA A 699 -31.39 -15.83 -47.48
C ALA A 699 -31.23 -17.13 -48.28
N ARG A 700 -30.28 -17.98 -47.87
CA ARG A 700 -29.91 -19.24 -48.54
C ARG A 700 -29.54 -19.10 -50.04
N SER A 701 -29.17 -17.90 -50.48
CA SER A 701 -28.55 -17.74 -51.80
C SER A 701 -27.20 -18.46 -51.82
N LYS A 702 -26.83 -19.03 -52.97
CA LYS A 702 -25.61 -19.84 -53.14
C LYS A 702 -24.87 -19.46 -54.41
N VAL A 703 -23.58 -19.20 -54.30
CA VAL A 703 -22.68 -18.99 -55.45
C VAL A 703 -21.67 -20.13 -55.52
N GLU A 704 -21.66 -20.83 -56.66
CA GLU A 704 -20.76 -21.95 -56.96
C GLU A 704 -19.81 -21.64 -58.13
N ALA A 705 -20.02 -20.52 -58.83
CA ALA A 705 -19.18 -20.07 -59.92
C ALA A 705 -18.36 -18.83 -59.54
N LYS A 706 -17.08 -18.80 -59.89
CA LYS A 706 -16.20 -17.65 -59.63
C LYS A 706 -16.79 -16.37 -60.26
N ASN A 707 -16.50 -15.22 -59.65
CA ASN A 707 -16.90 -13.89 -60.14
C ASN A 707 -18.41 -13.76 -60.45
N SER A 708 -19.26 -14.53 -59.77
CA SER A 708 -20.70 -14.61 -60.06
C SER A 708 -21.55 -14.07 -58.92
N VAL A 709 -22.81 -13.71 -59.23
CA VAL A 709 -23.75 -13.11 -58.29
C VAL A 709 -25.02 -13.96 -58.21
N ALA A 710 -25.42 -14.37 -57.02
CA ALA A 710 -26.74 -14.94 -56.75
C ALA A 710 -27.60 -13.89 -56.03
N LEU A 711 -28.63 -13.39 -56.70
CA LEU A 711 -29.48 -12.28 -56.24
C LEU A 711 -30.89 -12.77 -55.90
N GLY A 712 -31.22 -12.76 -54.62
CA GLY A 712 -32.52 -13.12 -54.05
C GLY A 712 -32.49 -14.41 -53.22
N GLN A 713 -33.54 -14.64 -52.45
CA GLN A 713 -33.69 -15.83 -51.61
C GLN A 713 -33.59 -17.12 -52.45
N ASP A 714 -32.85 -18.12 -51.98
CA ASP A 714 -32.66 -19.42 -52.68
C ASP A 714 -32.14 -19.29 -54.13
N ALA A 715 -31.57 -18.15 -54.52
CA ALA A 715 -30.93 -17.99 -55.83
C ALA A 715 -29.64 -18.80 -55.87
N VAL A 716 -29.36 -19.48 -56.98
CA VAL A 716 -28.16 -20.29 -57.15
C VAL A 716 -27.46 -19.87 -58.43
N ALA A 717 -26.20 -19.43 -58.31
CA ALA A 717 -25.33 -19.08 -59.44
C ALA A 717 -24.30 -20.19 -59.66
N THR A 718 -24.52 -21.00 -60.71
CA THR A 718 -23.62 -22.05 -61.18
C THR A 718 -22.88 -21.60 -62.44
N GLU A 719 -21.83 -22.32 -62.86
CA GLU A 719 -21.09 -21.97 -64.07
C GLU A 719 -21.98 -22.00 -65.31
N ALA A 720 -21.76 -21.05 -66.22
CA ALA A 720 -22.41 -21.04 -67.52
C ALA A 720 -21.79 -22.14 -68.40
N THR A 721 -22.63 -23.06 -68.87
CA THR A 721 -22.21 -24.15 -69.77
C THR A 721 -23.02 -24.13 -71.07
N GLY A 722 -22.46 -24.69 -72.15
CA GLY A 722 -23.11 -24.80 -73.46
C GLY A 722 -22.88 -23.60 -74.40
N THR A 723 -23.61 -23.57 -75.52
CA THR A 723 -23.55 -22.49 -76.53
C THR A 723 -24.87 -21.71 -76.60
N SER A 724 -24.77 -20.41 -76.86
CA SER A 724 -25.93 -19.54 -77.12
C SER A 724 -26.74 -20.04 -78.32
N PHE A 725 -28.07 -20.10 -78.18
CA PHE A 725 -28.98 -20.63 -79.21
C PHE A 725 -28.90 -19.89 -80.56
N LEU A 726 -28.75 -18.56 -80.55
CA LEU A 726 -28.79 -17.75 -81.77
C LEU A 726 -27.40 -17.47 -82.36
N THR A 727 -26.39 -17.35 -81.51
CA THR A 727 -25.05 -16.90 -81.93
C THR A 727 -24.00 -18.00 -81.88
N ASN A 728 -24.35 -19.17 -81.31
CA ASN A 728 -23.43 -20.30 -81.08
C ASN A 728 -22.18 -19.94 -80.27
N ARG A 729 -22.21 -18.80 -79.56
CA ARG A 729 -21.13 -18.36 -78.69
C ARG A 729 -21.05 -19.26 -77.46
N ASP A 730 -19.85 -19.72 -77.13
CA ASP A 730 -19.57 -20.51 -75.94
C ASP A 730 -19.82 -19.69 -74.67
N ALA A 731 -20.72 -20.17 -73.81
CA ALA A 731 -21.12 -19.49 -72.59
C ALA A 731 -20.02 -19.52 -71.52
N SER A 732 -19.07 -20.46 -71.60
CA SER A 732 -17.93 -20.55 -70.67
C SER A 732 -16.93 -19.40 -70.82
N GLN A 733 -17.00 -18.64 -71.94
CA GLN A 733 -16.20 -17.43 -72.12
C GLN A 733 -16.66 -16.24 -71.26
N SER A 734 -17.79 -16.36 -70.54
CA SER A 734 -18.24 -15.32 -69.61
C SER A 734 -17.40 -15.31 -68.34
N ASN A 735 -17.00 -14.12 -67.85
CA ASN A 735 -16.33 -13.96 -66.56
C ASN A 735 -17.37 -13.96 -65.41
N GLY A 736 -18.11 -15.06 -65.27
CA GLY A 736 -19.17 -15.24 -64.27
C GLY A 736 -20.58 -15.01 -64.80
N VAL A 737 -21.57 -15.22 -63.92
CA VAL A 737 -23.01 -15.07 -64.20
C VAL A 737 -23.72 -14.29 -63.09
N ILE A 738 -24.84 -13.67 -63.43
CA ILE A 738 -25.80 -13.15 -62.45
C ILE A 738 -27.04 -14.04 -62.48
N SER A 739 -27.25 -14.83 -61.43
CA SER A 739 -28.46 -15.63 -61.25
C SER A 739 -29.44 -14.88 -60.36
N VAL A 740 -30.64 -14.62 -60.87
CA VAL A 740 -31.75 -13.99 -60.12
C VAL A 740 -32.70 -15.02 -59.53
N GLY A 741 -32.38 -16.32 -59.54
CA GLY A 741 -33.28 -17.39 -59.13
C GLY A 741 -32.58 -18.75 -59.07
N SER A 742 -33.37 -19.81 -59.07
CA SER A 742 -32.90 -21.20 -59.24
C SER A 742 -33.86 -21.92 -60.20
N ALA A 743 -33.47 -23.09 -60.70
CA ALA A 743 -34.32 -23.86 -61.61
C ALA A 743 -35.71 -24.11 -61.00
N GLY A 744 -36.77 -23.74 -61.72
CA GLY A 744 -38.16 -23.80 -61.26
C GLY A 744 -38.58 -22.67 -60.31
N LYS A 745 -37.67 -21.72 -60.04
CA LYS A 745 -37.88 -20.51 -59.21
C LYS A 745 -37.31 -19.27 -59.92
N GLU A 746 -37.52 -19.17 -61.22
CA GLU A 746 -37.08 -18.06 -62.04
C GLU A 746 -37.81 -16.76 -61.65
N ARG A 747 -37.11 -15.63 -61.74
CA ARG A 747 -37.67 -14.31 -61.45
C ARG A 747 -37.80 -13.46 -62.71
N ARG A 748 -38.82 -12.61 -62.74
CA ARG A 748 -38.94 -11.56 -63.74
C ARG A 748 -37.97 -10.43 -63.41
N ILE A 749 -37.19 -10.00 -64.39
CA ILE A 749 -36.42 -8.75 -64.34
C ILE A 749 -37.30 -7.66 -64.95
N THR A 750 -37.74 -6.70 -64.14
CA THR A 750 -38.65 -5.61 -64.54
C THR A 750 -37.93 -4.26 -64.49
N ASN A 751 -38.50 -3.24 -65.14
CA ASN A 751 -37.90 -1.90 -65.24
C ASN A 751 -36.55 -1.89 -65.98
N VAL A 752 -36.42 -2.76 -66.97
CA VAL A 752 -35.28 -2.80 -67.91
C VAL A 752 -35.63 -1.90 -69.10
N GLU A 753 -34.73 -0.98 -69.44
CA GLU A 753 -34.86 -0.16 -70.64
C GLU A 753 -34.40 -0.94 -71.89
N ASP A 754 -34.82 -0.50 -73.08
CA ASP A 754 -34.45 -1.14 -74.35
C ASP A 754 -32.94 -1.19 -74.56
N GLY A 755 -32.44 -2.38 -74.88
CA GLY A 755 -31.02 -2.60 -75.19
C GLY A 755 -30.59 -1.88 -76.46
N SER A 756 -29.42 -1.26 -76.42
CA SER A 756 -28.82 -0.52 -77.53
C SER A 756 -27.55 -1.19 -78.07
N ALA A 757 -26.82 -1.90 -77.20
CA ALA A 757 -25.64 -2.68 -77.54
C ALA A 757 -25.96 -4.19 -77.59
N ASP A 758 -25.08 -4.97 -78.23
CA ASP A 758 -25.26 -6.42 -78.40
C ASP A 758 -25.29 -7.20 -77.08
N SER A 759 -24.73 -6.64 -76.00
CA SER A 759 -24.69 -7.25 -74.66
C SER A 759 -25.81 -6.79 -73.72
N ASP A 760 -26.70 -5.91 -74.17
CA ASP A 760 -27.81 -5.44 -73.36
C ASP A 760 -28.93 -6.48 -73.29
N ALA A 761 -29.71 -6.44 -72.20
CA ALA A 761 -30.91 -7.25 -72.09
C ALA A 761 -31.99 -6.75 -73.05
N VAL A 762 -32.74 -7.67 -73.66
CA VAL A 762 -33.84 -7.35 -74.58
C VAL A 762 -35.15 -7.22 -73.79
N THR A 763 -35.88 -6.12 -73.98
CA THR A 763 -37.20 -5.95 -73.36
C THR A 763 -38.30 -6.67 -74.16
N VAL A 764 -39.44 -6.95 -73.52
CA VAL A 764 -40.63 -7.49 -74.21
C VAL A 764 -41.12 -6.56 -75.33
N ARG A 765 -40.89 -5.25 -75.22
CA ARG A 765 -41.28 -4.25 -76.23
C ARG A 765 -40.41 -4.35 -77.48
N GLN A 766 -39.09 -4.53 -77.34
CA GLN A 766 -38.20 -4.78 -78.48
C GLN A 766 -38.59 -6.08 -79.21
N LEU A 767 -38.87 -7.15 -78.47
CA LEU A 767 -39.30 -8.42 -79.07
C LEU A 767 -40.64 -8.27 -79.81
N LYS A 768 -41.61 -7.53 -79.25
CA LYS A 768 -42.88 -7.22 -79.93
C LYS A 768 -42.69 -6.42 -81.22
N ASN A 769 -41.68 -5.54 -81.27
CA ASN A 769 -41.33 -4.81 -82.50
C ASN A 769 -40.80 -5.78 -83.58
N VAL A 770 -39.89 -6.68 -83.21
CA VAL A 770 -39.40 -7.74 -84.11
C VAL A 770 -40.54 -8.64 -84.59
N ASP A 771 -41.43 -9.06 -83.69
CA ASP A 771 -42.62 -9.86 -84.03
C ASP A 771 -43.53 -9.14 -85.04
N SER A 772 -43.78 -7.84 -84.85
CA SER A 772 -44.54 -7.03 -85.82
C SER A 772 -43.89 -7.01 -87.21
N ARG A 773 -42.56 -6.89 -87.29
CA ARG A 773 -41.80 -6.96 -88.54
C ARG A 773 -41.88 -8.34 -89.20
N VAL A 774 -41.80 -9.42 -88.42
CA VAL A 774 -41.96 -10.79 -88.93
C VAL A 774 -43.37 -11.01 -89.48
N ASN A 775 -44.40 -10.56 -88.75
CA ASN A 775 -45.79 -10.65 -89.21
C ASN A 775 -46.03 -9.85 -90.50
N GLN A 776 -45.39 -8.67 -90.65
CA GLN A 776 -45.44 -7.92 -91.90
C GLN A 776 -44.78 -8.68 -93.06
N ASN A 777 -43.65 -9.35 -92.82
CA ASN A 777 -43.02 -10.21 -93.81
C ASN A 777 -43.92 -11.38 -94.21
N THR A 778 -44.58 -12.03 -93.25
CA THR A 778 -45.56 -13.10 -93.52
C THR A 778 -46.71 -12.59 -94.41
N SER A 779 -47.24 -11.38 -94.13
CA SER A 779 -48.26 -10.74 -94.97
C SER A 779 -47.75 -10.46 -96.40
N ASN A 780 -46.53 -9.92 -96.52
CA ASN A 780 -45.91 -9.63 -97.81
C ASN A 780 -45.68 -10.91 -98.63
N ILE A 781 -45.22 -12.00 -98.00
CA ILE A 781 -45.08 -13.31 -98.64
C ILE A 781 -46.45 -13.82 -99.10
N GLY A 782 -47.49 -13.71 -98.28
CA GLY A 782 -48.86 -14.09 -98.67
C GLY A 782 -49.37 -13.33 -99.91
N LYS A 783 -49.14 -12.01 -99.98
CA LYS A 783 -49.47 -11.20 -101.17
C LYS A 783 -48.67 -11.63 -102.40
N ASN A 784 -47.37 -11.92 -102.23
CA ASN A 784 -46.53 -12.40 -103.31
C ASN A 784 -47.03 -13.76 -103.84
N THR A 785 -47.42 -14.68 -102.96
CA THR A 785 -48.04 -15.96 -103.34
C THR A 785 -49.32 -15.74 -104.13
N GLN A 786 -50.22 -14.84 -103.69
CA GLN A 786 -51.44 -14.51 -104.43
C GLN A 786 -51.15 -13.91 -105.81
N ASN A 787 -50.18 -13.00 -105.90
CA ASN A 787 -49.75 -12.41 -107.16
C ASN A 787 -49.22 -13.49 -108.13
N ILE A 788 -48.44 -14.44 -107.63
CA ILE A 788 -47.97 -15.59 -108.42
C ILE A 788 -49.15 -16.44 -108.90
N THR A 789 -50.12 -16.76 -108.03
CA THR A 789 -51.33 -17.51 -108.42
C THR A 789 -52.14 -16.77 -109.48
N ASN A 790 -52.33 -15.45 -109.33
CA ASN A 790 -53.03 -14.63 -110.32
C ASN A 790 -52.30 -14.59 -111.66
N LEU A 791 -50.97 -14.49 -111.65
CA LEU A 791 -50.14 -14.58 -112.86
C LEU A 791 -50.28 -15.95 -113.53
N ASN A 792 -50.26 -17.04 -112.75
CA ASN A 792 -50.48 -18.39 -113.27
C ASN A 792 -51.87 -18.56 -113.89
N GLN A 793 -52.93 -18.06 -113.23
CA GLN A 793 -54.29 -18.11 -113.79
C GLN A 793 -54.39 -17.32 -115.11
N LYS A 794 -53.86 -16.09 -115.15
CA LYS A 794 -53.82 -15.30 -116.39
C LYS A 794 -53.05 -16.00 -117.49
N LEU A 795 -51.96 -16.69 -117.14
CA LEU A 795 -51.18 -17.49 -118.08
C LEU A 795 -52.02 -18.66 -118.63
N ASP A 796 -52.78 -19.36 -117.79
CA ASP A 796 -53.64 -20.46 -118.22
C ASP A 796 -54.87 -19.99 -119.03
N ASP A 797 -55.46 -18.84 -118.68
CA ASP A 797 -56.50 -18.19 -119.47
C ASP A 797 -55.96 -17.80 -120.86
N THR A 798 -54.74 -17.24 -120.90
CA THR A 798 -54.07 -16.88 -122.16
C THR A 798 -53.83 -18.12 -123.03
N LYS A 799 -53.34 -19.23 -122.45
CA LYS A 799 -53.18 -20.51 -123.15
C LYS A 799 -54.51 -21.02 -123.70
N THR A 800 -55.59 -20.94 -122.91
CA THR A 800 -56.93 -21.39 -123.31
C THR A 800 -57.46 -20.55 -124.47
N ASN A 801 -57.38 -19.22 -124.37
CA ASN A 801 -57.79 -18.30 -125.43
C ASN A 801 -57.01 -18.53 -126.73
N LEU A 802 -55.70 -18.72 -126.63
CA LEU A 802 -54.88 -19.07 -127.79
C LEU A 802 -55.30 -20.41 -128.40
N GLY A 803 -55.60 -21.42 -127.57
CA GLY A 803 -56.14 -22.70 -128.01
C GLY A 803 -57.48 -22.58 -128.75
N ASN A 804 -58.39 -21.73 -128.26
CA ASN A 804 -59.66 -21.44 -128.92
C ASN A 804 -59.46 -20.74 -130.27
N GLN A 805 -58.59 -19.72 -130.34
CA GLN A 805 -58.26 -19.03 -131.59
C GLN A 805 -57.69 -19.98 -132.65
N ILE A 806 -56.81 -20.91 -132.25
CA ILE A 806 -56.28 -21.95 -133.14
C ILE A 806 -57.42 -22.85 -133.64
N THR A 807 -58.35 -23.22 -132.77
CA THR A 807 -59.52 -24.06 -133.11
C THR A 807 -60.43 -23.35 -134.13
N ASP A 808 -60.77 -22.08 -133.91
CA ASP A 808 -61.59 -21.28 -134.83
C ASP A 808 -60.91 -21.10 -136.19
N THR A 809 -59.59 -20.83 -136.18
CA THR A 809 -58.80 -20.70 -137.42
C THR A 809 -58.84 -22.01 -138.23
N ASN A 810 -58.70 -23.15 -137.56
CA ASN A 810 -58.79 -24.47 -138.22
C ASN A 810 -60.19 -24.75 -138.77
N LYS A 811 -61.26 -24.32 -138.08
CA LYS A 811 -62.64 -24.45 -138.58
C LYS A 811 -62.85 -23.63 -139.85
N ASN A 812 -62.45 -22.36 -139.84
CA ASN A 812 -62.55 -21.47 -141.01
C ASN A 812 -61.78 -22.04 -142.22
N LEU A 813 -60.59 -22.60 -141.97
CA LEU A 813 -59.80 -23.24 -143.01
C LEU A 813 -60.51 -24.47 -143.62
N ASN A 814 -61.17 -25.29 -142.79
CA ASN A 814 -61.94 -26.43 -143.26
C ASN A 814 -63.19 -26.02 -144.05
N ASP A 815 -63.90 -24.97 -143.64
CA ASP A 815 -65.06 -24.43 -144.35
C ASP A 815 -64.65 -23.88 -145.73
N ALA A 816 -63.56 -23.10 -145.79
CA ALA A 816 -63.00 -22.61 -147.06
C ALA A 816 -62.62 -23.76 -148.01
N LYS A 817 -62.03 -24.84 -147.49
CA LYS A 817 -61.70 -26.05 -148.27
C LYS A 817 -62.95 -26.73 -148.84
N LYS A 818 -64.04 -26.77 -148.08
CA LYS A 818 -65.32 -27.34 -148.50
C LYS A 818 -65.97 -26.50 -149.61
N ASP A 819 -66.00 -25.18 -149.45
CA ASP A 819 -66.57 -24.26 -150.45
C ASP A 819 -65.83 -24.33 -151.79
N LEU A 820 -64.50 -24.42 -151.75
CA LEU A 820 -63.68 -24.60 -152.95
C LEU A 820 -64.05 -25.91 -153.68
N GLY A 821 -64.30 -26.99 -152.92
CA GLY A 821 -64.76 -28.26 -153.47
C GLY A 821 -66.13 -28.18 -154.16
N ILE A 822 -67.06 -27.38 -153.62
CA ILE A 822 -68.37 -27.12 -154.25
C ILE A 822 -68.19 -26.37 -155.57
N GLN A 823 -67.37 -25.32 -155.61
CA GLN A 823 -67.12 -24.53 -156.82
C GLN A 823 -66.54 -25.36 -157.97
N ILE A 824 -65.60 -26.26 -157.67
CA ILE A 824 -65.03 -27.18 -158.67
C ILE A 824 -66.11 -28.10 -159.25
N THR A 825 -67.00 -28.61 -158.39
CA THR A 825 -68.10 -29.50 -158.80
C THR A 825 -69.10 -28.77 -159.71
N ASP A 826 -69.47 -27.54 -159.37
CA ASP A 826 -70.38 -26.71 -160.17
C ASP A 826 -69.78 -26.38 -161.56
N THR A 827 -68.48 -26.06 -161.60
CA THR A 827 -67.74 -25.78 -162.84
C THR A 827 -67.71 -26.99 -163.77
N ASN A 828 -67.44 -28.19 -163.23
CA ASN A 828 -67.44 -29.42 -164.02
C ASN A 828 -68.83 -29.77 -164.57
N THR A 829 -69.88 -29.47 -163.81
CA THR A 829 -71.27 -29.69 -164.25
C THR A 829 -71.61 -28.81 -165.45
N LYS A 830 -71.30 -27.52 -165.40
CA LYS A 830 -71.51 -26.58 -166.51
C LYS A 830 -70.76 -27.01 -167.77
N LEU A 831 -69.50 -27.45 -167.62
CA LEU A 831 -68.67 -27.90 -168.74
C LEU A 831 -69.28 -29.11 -169.46
N ASN A 832 -69.81 -30.08 -168.71
CA ASN A 832 -70.50 -31.24 -169.28
C ASN A 832 -71.78 -30.83 -170.04
N THR A 833 -72.58 -29.91 -169.51
CA THR A 833 -73.78 -29.41 -170.19
C THR A 833 -73.46 -28.75 -171.54
N THR A 834 -72.38 -27.96 -171.62
CA THR A 834 -71.94 -27.34 -172.87
C THR A 834 -71.47 -28.38 -173.89
N LYS A 835 -70.76 -29.42 -173.43
CA LYS A 835 -70.34 -30.55 -174.27
C LYS A 835 -71.54 -31.28 -174.90
N ASP A 836 -72.59 -31.51 -174.12
CA ASP A 836 -73.80 -32.18 -174.58
C ASP A 836 -74.56 -31.32 -175.62
N GLN A 837 -74.70 -30.01 -175.38
CA GLN A 837 -75.36 -29.07 -176.31
C GLN A 837 -74.67 -29.02 -177.69
N LEU A 838 -73.33 -29.01 -177.71
CA LEU A 838 -72.55 -28.95 -178.95
C LEU A 838 -72.69 -30.25 -179.76
N THR A 839 -72.79 -31.40 -179.08
CA THR A 839 -73.01 -32.71 -179.72
C THR A 839 -74.35 -32.76 -180.45
N THR A 840 -75.40 -32.18 -179.85
CA THR A 840 -76.74 -32.08 -180.46
C THR A 840 -76.73 -31.22 -181.73
N GLN A 841 -76.12 -30.03 -181.68
CA GLN A 841 -76.03 -29.13 -182.86
C GLN A 841 -75.35 -29.79 -184.07
N ILE A 842 -74.30 -30.60 -183.84
CA ILE A 842 -73.61 -31.32 -184.91
C ILE A 842 -74.52 -32.36 -185.58
N ASN A 843 -75.35 -33.05 -184.81
CA ASN A 843 -76.27 -34.06 -185.34
C ASN A 843 -77.43 -33.44 -186.13
N ASP A 844 -77.96 -32.30 -185.69
CA ASP A 844 -79.02 -31.57 -186.38
C ASP A 844 -78.55 -31.09 -187.76
N THR A 845 -77.35 -30.47 -187.80
CA THR A 845 -76.74 -29.97 -189.04
C THR A 845 -76.49 -31.09 -190.06
N LYS A 846 -76.08 -32.27 -189.60
CA LYS A 846 -75.86 -33.46 -190.44
C LYS A 846 -77.16 -33.97 -191.07
N THR A 847 -78.27 -33.88 -190.35
CA THR A 847 -79.59 -34.34 -190.82
C THR A 847 -80.13 -33.43 -191.91
N GLU A 848 -79.98 -32.12 -191.74
CA GLU A 848 -80.45 -31.10 -192.67
C GLU A 848 -79.70 -31.17 -194.02
N LEU A 849 -78.37 -31.40 -193.98
CA LEU A 849 -77.54 -31.57 -195.18
C LEU A 849 -77.94 -32.79 -196.02
N ASN A 850 -78.31 -33.90 -195.40
CA ASN A 850 -78.75 -35.12 -196.09
C ASN A 850 -80.09 -34.91 -196.84
N ASN A 851 -81.00 -34.10 -196.29
CA ASN A 851 -82.29 -33.81 -196.91
C ASN A 851 -82.14 -32.95 -198.18
N THR A 852 -81.21 -31.99 -198.19
CA THR A 852 -80.93 -31.15 -199.37
C THR A 852 -80.41 -31.97 -200.54
N ILE A 853 -79.49 -32.91 -200.29
CA ILE A 853 -78.93 -33.80 -201.32
C ILE A 853 -80.00 -34.70 -201.93
N GLY A 854 -80.94 -35.20 -201.11
CA GLY A 854 -82.05 -36.04 -201.57
C GLY A 854 -83.01 -35.32 -202.52
N ASN A 855 -83.36 -34.07 -202.23
CA ASN A 855 -84.33 -33.30 -203.02
C ASN A 855 -83.79 -32.93 -204.41
N THR A 856 -82.52 -32.54 -204.52
CA THR A 856 -81.90 -32.20 -205.80
C THR A 856 -81.82 -33.40 -206.77
N LYS A 857 -81.66 -34.62 -206.23
CA LYS A 857 -81.64 -35.86 -207.01
C LYS A 857 -83.00 -36.17 -207.66
N THR A 858 -84.09 -35.90 -206.95
CA THR A 858 -85.45 -36.15 -207.43
C THR A 858 -85.86 -35.20 -208.55
N GLU A 859 -85.45 -33.93 -208.46
CA GLU A 859 -85.79 -32.90 -209.45
C GLU A 859 -85.09 -33.11 -210.82
N LEU A 860 -83.87 -33.66 -210.80
CA LEU A 860 -83.11 -33.97 -212.01
C LEU A 860 -83.72 -35.11 -212.83
N ASN A 861 -84.19 -36.16 -212.16
CA ASN A 861 -84.76 -37.35 -212.81
C ASN A 861 -86.07 -37.01 -213.56
N THR A 862 -86.93 -36.17 -212.98
CA THR A 862 -88.22 -35.78 -213.59
C THR A 862 -88.04 -34.99 -214.90
N LYS A 863 -86.94 -34.25 -215.05
CA LYS A 863 -86.65 -33.48 -216.28
C LYS A 863 -86.25 -34.37 -217.45
N ILE A 864 -85.62 -35.51 -217.19
CA ILE A 864 -85.19 -36.48 -218.22
C ILE A 864 -86.42 -37.20 -218.81
N ASP A 865 -87.42 -37.50 -217.99
CA ASP A 865 -88.62 -38.23 -218.43
C ASP A 865 -89.57 -37.39 -219.31
N ASN A 866 -89.55 -36.06 -219.16
CA ASN A 866 -90.28 -35.16 -220.06
C ASN A 866 -89.84 -35.28 -221.53
N THR A 867 -88.56 -35.52 -221.81
CA THR A 867 -88.03 -35.39 -223.18
C THR A 867 -88.26 -36.64 -224.04
N LYS A 868 -88.38 -37.82 -223.41
CA LYS A 868 -88.58 -39.09 -224.12
C LYS A 868 -89.96 -39.21 -224.77
N THR A 869 -90.99 -38.68 -224.11
CA THR A 869 -92.40 -38.91 -224.48
C THR A 869 -92.88 -38.02 -225.66
N GLU A 870 -92.25 -36.86 -225.89
CA GLU A 870 -92.60 -35.97 -227.01
C GLU A 870 -92.15 -36.48 -228.39
N LEU A 871 -91.13 -37.35 -228.44
CA LEU A 871 -90.55 -37.84 -229.69
C LEU A 871 -91.34 -38.99 -230.33
N GLU A 872 -92.13 -39.75 -229.57
CA GLU A 872 -92.83 -40.95 -230.07
C GLU A 872 -94.16 -40.67 -230.82
N ASN A 873 -94.74 -39.47 -230.70
CA ASN A 873 -96.13 -39.21 -231.16
C ASN A 873 -96.28 -38.40 -232.47
N LYS A 874 -95.21 -37.93 -233.12
CA LYS A 874 -95.26 -37.03 -234.32
C LYS A 874 -94.99 -37.71 -235.69
N GLY A 875 -95.72 -38.75 -236.13
CA GLY A 875 -95.49 -39.53 -237.39
C GLY A 875 -95.46 -38.80 -238.78
N LEU A 876 -95.37 -39.56 -239.90
CA LEU A 876 -95.12 -39.09 -241.31
C LEU A 876 -96.26 -39.40 -242.34
N ASN A 877 -96.37 -38.58 -243.41
CA ASN A 877 -97.49 -38.53 -244.38
C ASN A 877 -97.08 -38.82 -245.85
N PHE A 878 -97.92 -39.52 -246.65
CA PHE A 878 -97.76 -39.71 -248.11
C PHE A 878 -99.09 -39.68 -248.90
N ALA A 879 -99.07 -39.20 -250.16
CA ALA A 879 -100.25 -38.90 -251.00
C ALA A 879 -100.17 -39.40 -252.48
N GLY A 880 -101.34 -39.66 -253.10
CA GLY A 880 -101.58 -39.70 -254.58
C GLY A 880 -102.46 -40.85 -255.11
N ASN A 881 -103.12 -40.85 -256.29
CA ASN A 881 -103.57 -39.82 -257.25
C ASN A 881 -104.92 -40.25 -257.93
N SER A 882 -105.65 -41.20 -257.33
CA SER A 882 -107.10 -41.38 -257.49
C SER A 882 -107.60 -42.21 -256.29
N GLY A 883 -108.17 -41.55 -255.29
CA GLY A 883 -108.45 -42.09 -253.95
C GLY A 883 -107.63 -41.41 -252.82
N ALA A 884 -108.03 -41.61 -251.56
CA ALA A 884 -107.62 -40.86 -250.36
C ALA A 884 -106.21 -41.18 -249.76
N ASP A 885 -105.66 -40.24 -248.96
CA ASP A 885 -104.32 -40.26 -248.33
C ASP A 885 -104.18 -41.13 -247.05
N VAL A 886 -102.94 -41.53 -246.69
CA VAL A 886 -102.60 -42.54 -245.64
C VAL A 886 -101.61 -42.00 -244.57
N HIS A 887 -101.78 -42.40 -243.29
CA HIS A 887 -100.94 -42.03 -242.11
C HIS A 887 -100.34 -43.25 -241.37
N ARG A 888 -99.06 -43.17 -240.92
CA ARG A 888 -98.40 -44.20 -240.08
C ARG A 888 -97.39 -43.66 -239.03
N LYS A 889 -97.20 -44.41 -237.92
CA LYS A 889 -96.29 -44.10 -236.78
C LYS A 889 -94.84 -44.56 -237.03
N LEU A 890 -93.87 -43.95 -236.34
CA LEU A 890 -92.43 -44.30 -236.47
C LEU A 890 -92.19 -45.67 -235.81
N GLY A 891 -92.14 -46.72 -236.64
CA GLY A 891 -92.08 -48.13 -236.21
C GLY A 891 -93.02 -49.05 -237.02
N ASP A 892 -94.01 -48.48 -237.72
CA ASP A 892 -94.94 -49.25 -238.56
C ASP A 892 -94.40 -49.49 -239.97
N LYS A 893 -94.34 -50.76 -240.38
CA LYS A 893 -93.74 -51.25 -241.63
C LYS A 893 -94.77 -51.32 -242.77
N LEU A 894 -94.46 -50.73 -243.94
CA LEU A 894 -95.22 -50.81 -245.19
C LEU A 894 -94.50 -51.75 -246.16
N ASN A 895 -95.11 -52.89 -246.51
CA ASN A 895 -94.57 -53.86 -247.48
C ASN A 895 -95.63 -54.23 -248.53
N ILE A 896 -95.24 -54.06 -249.81
CA ILE A 896 -95.91 -54.43 -251.06
C ILE A 896 -95.23 -55.72 -251.61
N VAL A 897 -95.94 -56.51 -252.42
CA VAL A 897 -95.63 -57.92 -252.74
C VAL A 897 -94.44 -58.12 -253.69
N GLY A 898 -93.56 -59.10 -253.36
CA GLY A 898 -92.78 -59.90 -254.31
C GLY A 898 -91.38 -60.39 -253.85
N GLY A 899 -91.27 -61.66 -253.42
CA GLY A 899 -90.10 -62.56 -253.70
C GLY A 899 -88.81 -62.54 -252.83
N ALA A 900 -88.65 -63.63 -252.05
CA ALA A 900 -87.44 -64.47 -251.76
C ALA A 900 -86.06 -63.96 -251.23
N ALA A 901 -85.57 -64.75 -250.26
CA ALA A 901 -84.18 -65.17 -249.95
C ALA A 901 -83.32 -64.45 -248.87
N ALA A 902 -83.02 -65.25 -247.84
CA ALA A 902 -81.80 -65.44 -247.02
C ALA A 902 -80.63 -64.45 -247.09
N SER A 903 -80.04 -64.12 -245.92
CA SER A 903 -78.69 -64.58 -245.52
C SER A 903 -78.07 -63.76 -244.36
N THR A 904 -77.53 -64.48 -243.37
CA THR A 904 -76.32 -64.23 -242.54
C THR A 904 -75.22 -63.43 -243.28
N PRO A 905 -74.18 -62.78 -242.67
CA PRO A 905 -73.34 -63.28 -241.55
C PRO A 905 -72.60 -62.22 -240.66
N ALA A 906 -71.78 -62.73 -239.71
CA ALA A 906 -70.42 -62.30 -239.34
C ALA A 906 -70.18 -60.90 -238.69
N ALA A 907 -69.15 -60.64 -237.89
CA ALA A 907 -68.15 -61.38 -237.12
C ALA A 907 -67.18 -60.31 -236.55
N LYS A 908 -66.36 -60.70 -235.56
CA LYS A 908 -65.08 -60.07 -235.12
C LYS A 908 -65.23 -58.81 -234.23
N THR A 909 -64.50 -58.64 -233.12
CA THR A 909 -63.27 -59.30 -232.62
C THR A 909 -62.99 -58.87 -231.16
N SER A 910 -62.57 -59.85 -230.32
CA SER A 910 -61.51 -59.84 -229.27
C SER A 910 -61.33 -58.62 -228.34
N GLY A 911 -61.14 -58.72 -227.02
CA GLY A 911 -60.96 -59.83 -226.05
C GLY A 911 -60.66 -59.15 -224.69
N GLU A 912 -61.38 -59.50 -223.61
CA GLU A 912 -60.99 -60.43 -222.52
C GLU A 912 -60.19 -59.77 -221.37
N ASN A 913 -60.51 -59.93 -220.08
CA ASN A 913 -61.59 -60.64 -219.38
C ASN A 913 -61.60 -60.15 -217.91
N ILE A 914 -62.76 -59.79 -217.36
CA ILE A 914 -63.40 -60.14 -216.05
C ILE A 914 -64.72 -59.31 -216.04
N ILE A 915 -65.89 -59.88 -216.39
CA ILE A 915 -67.14 -59.13 -216.72
C ILE A 915 -68.11 -59.09 -215.54
#